data_AF-A0A9Q0-F1
#
_entry.id   AF-A0A9Q0-F1
#
_cell.length_a   1.000
_cell.length_b   1.000
_cell.length_c   1.000
_cell.angle_alpha   90.00
_cell.angle_beta   90.00
_cell.angle_gamma   90.00
#
_symmetry.space_group_name_H-M   'P 1'
#
loop_
_entity.id
_entity.type
_entity.pdbx_description
1 polymer ?
#
loop_
_entity_poly.entity_id
_entity_poly.type
_entity_poly.pdbx_seq_one_letter_code
_entity_poly.pdbx_strand_id
1 'polypeptide(L)'
;ELQEDLEAERNQRVKAEKQKRDLSEELEALKTELEDSLDTTAAQQEARAKREQEVDLMRKQIESDNLSHEQQVQDLRKKHSHTVEAMQEEIDAAKKSKSNLDKSKAALENENQELQDDLRIVTQAKSDAESKRRKQDAAIQELSSKLQDTERQRNDYTDKYNKAHTELETLSQNLEQVETQLSRSQKEASQLDSQLQEVQGQLQDETSSKLKLSSLIRSLEDEKASLEEQLEEEEESRNAVAKQLQNAQSTISDLKKQMEGDIEVIDHLEDNKKRMLRDLEERQQLLEEKTSAYDKIDKTNKRLQLEVDDLNVEIERLRQALGGMEKKQRQFDKQLTDERNVSSKYADERDAAEREAREKETKALQLQQQCEEYMDKCDDLERSKRSQQAELDELMSTKDLTGKNVHELERNKRILESQLEEMKVQLEELEDELQVTEDAKLRLEVNLQAAKANYDRELQAREEQSEEKRRSIVKQLREMEAELEEERKQKSSQQAARKKLEMDYNDLESSIDAANKAKDDALKQLKKLQAAGKEYQRELEDLRTSRDDLLVTAKENEKKAKNFEADNLQLQEDLASAERQKRSAESERDDLQDEIANSLKEKNQQMDEKRRLENQLSELDDEKEEVEANLEMMEDKLHKAQTQADQLQSELQMERSAHQKSDSQRSQMERQNKELKIKLSELEETVRTKQKNAIAALESKIANLEDQVEAESRERAGANKLVRRTEKKIKELMMNIEDERRHADQYKEQVDKGSTRLRGLKRQLDDAEEEVTRANAGKRKLQRDLDDLTEQNDTLQREVNQLRNKLRRGGDSGYRSKARFRLQKESRDDSDTEESTEVAAGDEE
;
A
#
# COMPACT_ATOMS: atom_id res chain seq x y z
N GLU A 1 74.87 88.75 -187.56
CA GLU A 1 73.62 88.03 -187.87
C GLU A 1 73.70 86.59 -187.36
N LEU A 2 73.84 85.56 -188.20
CA LEU A 2 73.69 84.12 -187.84
C LEU A 2 74.56 83.57 -186.67
N GLN A 3 75.52 84.35 -186.15
CA GLN A 3 76.36 83.98 -185.01
C GLN A 3 75.95 84.70 -183.71
N GLU A 4 75.23 85.82 -183.79
CA GLU A 4 74.74 86.59 -182.63
C GLU A 4 73.44 85.99 -182.06
N ASP A 5 72.56 85.47 -182.93
CA ASP A 5 71.31 84.79 -182.51
C ASP A 5 71.58 83.57 -181.60
N LEU A 6 72.68 82.85 -181.86
CA LEU A 6 73.10 81.68 -181.08
C LEU A 6 73.58 82.05 -179.65
N GLU A 7 74.15 83.24 -179.48
CA GLU A 7 74.55 83.74 -178.15
C GLU A 7 73.35 84.32 -177.39
N ALA A 8 72.36 84.88 -178.09
CA ALA A 8 71.10 85.31 -177.48
C ALA A 8 70.31 84.12 -176.88
N GLU A 9 70.14 83.02 -177.63
CA GLU A 9 69.41 81.83 -177.16
C GLU A 9 70.08 81.20 -175.92
N ARG A 10 71.41 81.03 -175.96
CA ARG A 10 72.19 80.48 -174.82
C ARG A 10 71.97 81.26 -173.53
N ASN A 11 71.94 82.60 -173.61
CA ASN A 11 71.71 83.45 -172.44
C ASN A 11 70.27 83.35 -171.89
N GLN A 12 69.27 83.09 -172.73
CA GLN A 12 67.90 82.81 -172.25
C GLN A 12 67.82 81.46 -171.55
N ARG A 13 68.45 80.42 -172.11
CA ARG A 13 68.46 79.07 -171.52
C ARG A 13 69.08 79.04 -170.12
N VAL A 14 70.19 79.74 -169.89
CA VAL A 14 70.84 79.82 -168.56
C VAL A 14 69.92 80.48 -167.52
N LYS A 15 69.13 81.49 -167.90
CA LYS A 15 68.13 82.08 -166.99
C LYS A 15 67.02 81.10 -166.62
N ALA A 16 66.50 80.34 -167.59
CA ALA A 16 65.47 79.33 -167.35
C ALA A 16 65.98 78.17 -166.46
N GLU A 17 67.21 77.70 -166.70
CA GLU A 17 67.83 76.66 -165.86
C GLU A 17 68.13 77.15 -164.43
N LYS A 18 68.37 78.46 -164.22
CA LYS A 18 68.42 79.03 -162.85
C LYS A 18 67.05 79.06 -162.18
N GLN A 19 66.02 79.65 -162.81
CA GLN A 19 64.69 79.75 -162.20
C GLN A 19 64.10 78.38 -161.82
N LYS A 20 64.42 77.32 -162.59
CA LYS A 20 64.06 75.94 -162.26
C LYS A 20 64.74 75.43 -160.98
N ARG A 21 65.95 75.89 -160.66
CA ARG A 21 66.68 75.53 -159.44
C ARG A 21 66.07 76.23 -158.23
N ASP A 22 65.93 77.56 -158.32
CA ASP A 22 65.38 78.41 -157.27
C ASP A 22 63.99 77.88 -156.81
N LEU A 23 63.10 77.56 -157.76
CA LEU A 23 61.77 76.96 -157.48
C LEU A 23 61.80 75.51 -156.96
N SER A 24 62.90 74.78 -157.14
CA SER A 24 63.04 73.42 -156.61
C SER A 24 63.47 73.42 -155.14
N GLU A 25 64.29 74.40 -154.75
CA GLU A 25 64.75 74.58 -153.37
C GLU A 25 63.60 75.09 -152.47
N GLU A 26 62.76 76.01 -152.98
CA GLU A 26 61.50 76.41 -152.30
C GLU A 26 60.53 75.23 -152.08
N LEU A 27 60.44 74.30 -153.03
CA LEU A 27 59.54 73.15 -152.96
C LEU A 27 60.04 72.07 -151.98
N GLU A 28 61.35 71.90 -151.83
CA GLU A 28 61.92 71.04 -150.77
C GLU A 28 61.75 71.66 -149.38
N ALA A 29 61.96 72.98 -149.21
CA ALA A 29 61.74 73.66 -147.93
C ALA A 29 60.28 73.53 -147.43
N LEU A 30 59.30 73.72 -148.32
CA LEU A 30 57.87 73.55 -148.00
C LEU A 30 57.49 72.10 -147.66
N LYS A 31 58.26 71.09 -148.09
CA LYS A 31 58.07 69.71 -147.63
C LYS A 31 58.57 69.51 -146.21
N THR A 32 59.74 70.07 -145.87
CA THR A 32 60.31 69.90 -144.53
C THR A 32 59.42 70.55 -143.47
N GLU A 33 58.90 71.76 -143.72
CA GLU A 33 57.91 72.40 -142.83
C GLU A 33 56.63 71.56 -142.69
N LEU A 34 56.17 70.90 -143.76
CA LEU A 34 55.00 70.03 -143.70
C LEU A 34 55.26 68.77 -142.87
N GLU A 35 56.41 68.13 -143.06
CA GLU A 35 56.84 66.94 -142.30
C GLU A 35 57.01 67.26 -140.80
N ASP A 36 57.71 68.36 -140.46
CA ASP A 36 57.83 68.86 -139.07
C ASP A 36 56.45 69.18 -138.44
N SER A 37 55.49 69.69 -139.23
CA SER A 37 54.14 69.98 -138.74
C SER A 37 53.32 68.71 -138.45
N LEU A 38 53.55 67.64 -139.23
CA LEU A 38 52.90 66.35 -139.05
C LEU A 38 53.45 65.63 -137.83
N ASP A 39 54.76 65.59 -137.64
CA ASP A 39 55.40 65.01 -136.45
C ASP A 39 55.04 65.78 -135.17
N THR A 40 54.99 67.11 -135.23
CA THR A 40 54.50 67.94 -134.11
C THR A 40 53.04 67.63 -133.76
N THR A 41 52.20 67.38 -134.78
CA THR A 41 50.79 67.00 -134.58
C THR A 41 50.66 65.60 -133.99
N ALA A 42 51.45 64.63 -134.45
CA ALA A 42 51.49 63.28 -133.91
C ALA A 42 51.93 63.27 -132.43
N ALA A 43 52.98 64.01 -132.09
CA ALA A 43 53.44 64.17 -130.71
C ALA A 43 52.38 64.79 -129.79
N GLN A 44 51.59 65.77 -130.27
CA GLN A 44 50.45 66.30 -129.51
C GLN A 44 49.34 65.26 -129.31
N GLN A 45 49.02 64.44 -130.31
CA GLN A 45 48.02 63.38 -130.18
C GLN A 45 48.46 62.30 -129.18
N GLU A 46 49.73 61.87 -129.22
CA GLU A 46 50.26 60.89 -128.26
C GLU A 46 50.29 61.44 -126.83
N ALA A 47 50.74 62.68 -126.65
CA ALA A 47 50.73 63.36 -125.35
C ALA A 47 49.30 63.57 -124.80
N ARG A 48 48.30 63.74 -125.68
CA ARG A 48 46.89 63.77 -125.30
C ARG A 48 46.38 62.38 -124.88
N ALA A 49 46.66 61.34 -125.67
CA ALA A 49 46.25 59.97 -125.37
C ALA A 49 46.82 59.49 -124.01
N LYS A 50 48.08 59.83 -123.70
CA LYS A 50 48.70 59.55 -122.40
C LYS A 50 47.98 60.25 -121.24
N ARG A 51 47.59 61.52 -121.40
CA ARG A 51 46.79 62.25 -120.39
C ARG A 51 45.39 61.66 -120.21
N GLU A 52 44.73 61.26 -121.28
CA GLU A 52 43.40 60.62 -121.21
C GLU A 52 43.50 59.24 -120.50
N GLN A 53 44.58 58.47 -120.75
CA GLN A 53 44.89 57.24 -120.02
C GLN A 53 45.21 57.48 -118.53
N GLU A 54 46.00 58.51 -118.21
CA GLU A 54 46.29 58.90 -116.82
C GLU A 54 45.03 59.29 -116.04
N VAL A 55 44.11 60.05 -116.67
CA VAL A 55 42.82 60.43 -116.07
C VAL A 55 41.95 59.20 -115.79
N ASP A 56 41.88 58.23 -116.71
CA ASP A 56 41.10 57.00 -116.50
C ASP A 56 41.73 56.04 -115.48
N LEU A 57 43.06 56.07 -115.29
CA LEU A 57 43.73 55.41 -114.18
C LEU A 57 43.42 56.08 -112.84
N MET A 58 43.47 57.42 -112.76
CA MET A 58 43.10 58.15 -111.54
C MET A 58 41.63 57.94 -111.17
N ARG A 59 40.71 57.89 -112.14
CA ARG A 59 39.30 57.56 -111.91
C ARG A 59 39.12 56.19 -111.27
N LYS A 60 39.76 55.15 -111.83
CA LYS A 60 39.69 53.78 -111.29
C LYS A 60 40.30 53.66 -109.90
N GLN A 61 41.37 54.43 -109.62
CA GLN A 61 41.93 54.50 -108.27
C GLN A 61 40.93 55.13 -107.29
N ILE A 62 40.32 56.27 -107.65
CA ILE A 62 39.29 56.94 -106.82
C ILE A 62 38.06 56.04 -106.61
N GLU A 63 37.61 55.30 -107.63
CA GLU A 63 36.53 54.31 -107.52
C GLU A 63 36.90 53.16 -106.55
N SER A 64 38.13 52.65 -106.64
CA SER A 64 38.64 51.61 -105.74
C SER A 64 38.80 52.11 -104.29
N ASP A 65 39.30 53.32 -104.09
CA ASP A 65 39.50 53.92 -102.78
C ASP A 65 38.15 54.26 -102.11
N ASN A 66 37.18 54.75 -102.88
CA ASN A 66 35.80 54.95 -102.42
C ASN A 66 35.15 53.63 -102.00
N LEU A 67 35.28 52.57 -102.80
CA LEU A 67 34.73 51.24 -102.47
C LEU A 67 35.37 50.69 -101.18
N SER A 68 36.69 50.85 -101.02
CA SER A 68 37.40 50.44 -99.81
C SER A 68 36.94 51.23 -98.58
N HIS A 69 36.75 52.54 -98.70
CA HIS A 69 36.23 53.36 -97.61
C HIS A 69 34.76 53.05 -97.27
N GLU A 70 33.91 52.78 -98.26
CA GLU A 70 32.52 52.39 -98.01
C GLU A 70 32.44 51.03 -97.28
N GLN A 71 33.28 50.07 -97.67
CA GLN A 71 33.42 48.78 -96.96
C GLN A 71 33.94 48.98 -95.52
N GLN A 72 34.97 49.81 -95.30
CA GLN A 72 35.47 50.14 -93.97
C GLN A 72 34.39 50.79 -93.09
N VAL A 73 33.57 51.69 -93.65
CA VAL A 73 32.43 52.31 -92.95
C VAL A 73 31.34 51.28 -92.64
N GLN A 74 31.07 50.33 -93.54
CA GLN A 74 30.11 49.26 -93.29
C GLN A 74 30.59 48.33 -92.16
N ASP A 75 31.86 47.94 -92.14
CA ASP A 75 32.42 47.08 -91.09
C ASP A 75 32.53 47.79 -89.74
N LEU A 76 32.82 49.10 -89.72
CA LEU A 76 32.72 49.92 -88.51
C LEU A 76 31.28 50.03 -87.99
N ARG A 77 30.28 50.15 -88.87
CA ARG A 77 28.86 50.13 -88.49
C ARG A 77 28.44 48.77 -87.91
N LYS A 78 28.82 47.66 -88.55
CA LYS A 78 28.57 46.30 -88.04
C LYS A 78 29.18 46.10 -86.65
N LYS A 79 30.46 46.44 -86.48
CA LYS A 79 31.16 46.37 -85.18
C LYS A 79 30.47 47.23 -84.12
N HIS A 80 30.03 48.45 -84.49
CA HIS A 80 29.32 49.31 -83.55
C HIS A 80 27.97 48.72 -83.12
N SER A 81 27.16 48.21 -84.06
CA SER A 81 25.90 47.53 -83.76
C SER A 81 26.12 46.37 -82.79
N HIS A 82 27.06 45.49 -83.10
CA HIS A 82 27.40 44.33 -82.26
C HIS A 82 27.89 44.72 -80.85
N THR A 83 28.67 45.82 -80.72
CA THR A 83 29.05 46.33 -79.38
C THR A 83 27.87 46.93 -78.60
N VAL A 84 26.87 47.50 -79.29
CA VAL A 84 25.66 48.03 -78.64
C VAL A 84 24.72 46.89 -78.23
N GLU A 85 24.59 45.87 -79.07
CA GLU A 85 23.86 44.63 -78.77
C GLU A 85 24.46 43.91 -77.55
N ALA A 86 25.78 43.69 -77.53
CA ALA A 86 26.46 43.06 -76.39
C ALA A 86 26.32 43.87 -75.08
N MET A 87 26.43 45.21 -75.14
CA MET A 87 26.18 46.06 -73.95
C MET A 87 24.72 46.00 -73.50
N GLN A 88 23.76 45.86 -74.41
CA GLN A 88 22.35 45.71 -74.08
C GLN A 88 22.08 44.35 -73.39
N GLU A 89 22.70 43.27 -73.86
CA GLU A 89 22.65 41.95 -73.21
C GLU A 89 23.28 41.97 -71.81
N GLU A 90 24.46 42.59 -71.64
CA GLU A 90 25.08 42.80 -70.32
C GLU A 90 24.14 43.59 -69.38
N ILE A 91 23.50 44.64 -69.87
CA ILE A 91 22.54 45.46 -69.11
C ILE A 91 21.32 44.64 -68.68
N ASP A 92 20.76 43.80 -69.55
CA ASP A 92 19.57 42.99 -69.22
C ASP A 92 19.91 41.77 -68.35
N ALA A 93 21.09 41.17 -68.52
CA ALA A 93 21.65 40.20 -67.58
C ALA A 93 21.86 40.81 -66.19
N ALA A 94 22.40 42.03 -66.11
CA ALA A 94 22.57 42.76 -64.85
C ALA A 94 21.23 43.10 -64.18
N LYS A 95 20.20 43.51 -64.93
CA LYS A 95 18.83 43.69 -64.41
C LYS A 95 18.24 42.40 -63.84
N LYS A 96 18.42 41.28 -64.56
CA LYS A 96 17.93 39.95 -64.12
C LYS A 96 18.64 39.48 -62.84
N SER A 97 19.97 39.63 -62.79
CA SER A 97 20.78 39.37 -61.59
C SER A 97 20.34 40.23 -60.40
N LYS A 98 20.16 41.55 -60.60
CA LYS A 98 19.63 42.45 -59.58
C LYS A 98 18.25 42.02 -59.08
N SER A 99 17.31 41.68 -59.96
CA SER A 99 15.97 41.24 -59.55
C SER A 99 16.00 39.96 -58.70
N ASN A 100 16.92 39.04 -58.98
CA ASN A 100 17.13 37.85 -58.17
C ASN A 100 17.75 38.17 -56.80
N LEU A 101 18.71 39.09 -56.74
CA LEU A 101 19.30 39.58 -55.49
C LEU A 101 18.27 40.34 -54.62
N ASP A 102 17.45 41.22 -55.22
CA ASP A 102 16.38 41.95 -54.51
C ASP A 102 15.35 40.97 -53.91
N LYS A 103 15.00 39.89 -54.62
CA LYS A 103 14.13 38.80 -54.12
C LYS A 103 14.79 38.01 -52.99
N SER A 104 16.05 37.61 -53.16
CA SER A 104 16.79 36.86 -52.13
C SER A 104 16.97 37.68 -50.86
N LYS A 105 17.24 38.99 -51.00
CA LYS A 105 17.26 39.94 -49.88
C LYS A 105 15.92 40.00 -49.15
N ALA A 106 14.81 40.15 -49.89
CA ALA A 106 13.48 40.20 -49.28
C ALA A 106 13.11 38.89 -48.54
N ALA A 107 13.53 37.73 -49.05
CA ALA A 107 13.36 36.45 -48.36
C ALA A 107 14.15 36.40 -47.04
N LEU A 108 15.42 36.79 -47.06
CA LEU A 108 16.28 36.85 -45.87
C LEU A 108 15.82 37.91 -44.85
N GLU A 109 15.22 39.02 -45.30
CA GLU A 109 14.63 40.03 -44.42
C GLU A 109 13.36 39.50 -43.72
N ASN A 110 12.54 38.69 -44.41
CA ASN A 110 11.40 38.01 -43.79
C ASN A 110 11.85 36.92 -42.80
N GLU A 111 12.78 36.04 -43.19
CA GLU A 111 13.32 34.97 -42.33
C GLU A 111 13.93 35.53 -41.03
N ASN A 112 14.66 36.65 -41.14
CA ASN A 112 15.22 37.36 -39.98
C ASN A 112 14.12 37.97 -39.08
N GLN A 113 13.00 38.43 -39.65
CA GLN A 113 11.86 38.92 -38.87
C GLN A 113 11.15 37.76 -38.14
N GLU A 114 10.92 36.64 -38.82
CA GLU A 114 10.32 35.42 -38.22
C GLU A 114 11.19 34.90 -37.07
N LEU A 115 12.51 34.79 -37.26
CA LEU A 115 13.46 34.40 -36.22
C LEU A 115 13.51 35.38 -35.02
N GLN A 116 13.26 36.68 -35.23
CA GLN A 116 13.19 37.66 -34.15
C GLN A 116 11.90 37.53 -33.32
N ASP A 117 10.77 37.23 -33.94
CA ASP A 117 9.52 37.03 -33.22
C ASP A 117 9.47 35.65 -32.53
N ASP A 118 10.06 34.60 -33.12
CA ASP A 118 10.31 33.32 -32.43
C ASP A 118 11.24 33.48 -31.21
N LEU A 119 12.34 34.23 -31.35
CA LEU A 119 13.23 34.56 -30.23
C LEU A 119 12.49 35.28 -29.10
N ARG A 120 11.54 36.17 -29.44
CA ARG A 120 10.62 36.81 -28.48
C ARG A 120 9.72 35.80 -27.76
N ILE A 121 9.08 34.91 -28.50
CA ILE A 121 8.18 33.88 -27.96
C ILE A 121 8.95 32.97 -27.00
N VAL A 122 10.13 32.48 -27.41
CA VAL A 122 11.01 31.64 -26.57
C VAL A 122 11.49 32.40 -25.31
N THR A 123 11.84 33.69 -25.45
CA THR A 123 12.26 34.52 -24.31
C THR A 123 11.13 34.73 -23.31
N GLN A 124 9.90 34.98 -23.77
CA GLN A 124 8.72 35.11 -22.92
C GLN A 124 8.39 33.77 -22.23
N ALA A 125 8.34 32.67 -22.97
CA ALA A 125 8.09 31.34 -22.43
C ALA A 125 9.14 30.92 -21.37
N LYS A 126 10.41 31.29 -21.57
CA LYS A 126 11.47 31.12 -20.56
C LYS A 126 11.21 31.94 -19.30
N SER A 127 10.82 33.21 -19.43
CA SER A 127 10.48 34.08 -18.30
C SER A 127 9.34 33.50 -17.46
N ASP A 128 8.27 33.04 -18.12
CA ASP A 128 7.12 32.43 -17.46
C ASP A 128 7.47 31.07 -16.81
N ALA A 129 8.34 30.27 -17.45
CA ALA A 129 8.87 29.05 -16.86
C ALA A 129 9.74 29.30 -15.62
N GLU A 130 10.62 30.31 -15.64
CA GLU A 130 11.40 30.71 -14.46
C GLU A 130 10.51 31.25 -13.34
N SER A 131 9.50 32.04 -13.65
CA SER A 131 8.49 32.55 -12.71
C SER A 131 7.71 31.39 -12.06
N LYS A 132 7.30 30.39 -12.86
CA LYS A 132 6.63 29.17 -12.38
C LYS A 132 7.55 28.32 -11.50
N ARG A 133 8.82 28.14 -11.89
CA ARG A 133 9.81 27.41 -11.09
C ARG A 133 10.01 28.05 -9.73
N ARG A 134 10.25 29.38 -9.66
CA ARG A 134 10.42 30.10 -8.37
C ARG A 134 9.22 29.94 -7.43
N LYS A 135 7.99 29.84 -7.96
CA LYS A 135 6.78 29.56 -7.17
C LYS A 135 6.74 28.12 -6.66
N GLN A 136 7.21 27.15 -7.44
CA GLN A 136 7.33 25.75 -7.02
C GLN A 136 8.46 25.56 -5.99
N ASP A 137 9.62 26.20 -6.20
CA ASP A 137 10.74 26.23 -5.26
C ASP A 137 10.30 26.75 -3.88
N ALA A 138 9.54 27.85 -3.85
CA ALA A 138 8.97 28.42 -2.62
C ALA A 138 7.94 27.49 -1.95
N ALA A 139 7.06 26.84 -2.72
CA ALA A 139 6.09 25.89 -2.18
C ALA A 139 6.75 24.63 -1.60
N ILE A 140 7.85 24.16 -2.21
CA ILE A 140 8.68 23.06 -1.68
C ILE A 140 9.33 23.49 -0.36
N GLN A 141 9.82 24.74 -0.26
CA GLN A 141 10.42 25.26 0.96
C GLN A 141 9.38 25.38 2.11
N GLU A 142 8.16 25.84 1.83
CA GLU A 142 7.05 25.90 2.80
C GLU A 142 6.58 24.51 3.25
N LEU A 143 6.53 23.53 2.33
CA LEU A 143 6.24 22.13 2.68
C LEU A 143 7.36 21.52 3.52
N SER A 144 8.62 21.86 3.25
CA SER A 144 9.78 21.39 4.01
C SER A 144 9.81 21.94 5.44
N SER A 145 9.44 23.22 5.65
CA SER A 145 9.32 23.76 7.01
C SER A 145 8.14 23.13 7.77
N LYS A 146 6.98 22.98 7.12
CA LYS A 146 5.81 22.29 7.70
C LYS A 146 6.11 20.84 8.06
N LEU A 147 6.86 20.11 7.24
CA LEU A 147 7.33 18.76 7.57
C LEU A 147 8.20 18.78 8.84
N GLN A 148 9.20 19.66 8.90
CA GLN A 148 10.11 19.77 10.04
C GLN A 148 9.40 20.17 11.35
N ASP A 149 8.39 21.04 11.28
CA ASP A 149 7.54 21.37 12.44
C ASP A 149 6.59 20.24 12.83
N THR A 150 6.11 19.45 11.86
CA THR A 150 5.32 18.23 12.12
C THR A 150 6.19 17.14 12.78
N GLU A 151 7.46 17.01 12.39
CA GLU A 151 8.40 16.11 13.05
C GLU A 151 8.76 16.54 14.48
N ARG A 152 8.87 17.85 14.74
CA ARG A 152 8.98 18.39 16.11
C ARG A 152 7.76 18.03 16.94
N GLN A 153 6.55 18.31 16.43
CA GLN A 153 5.30 17.96 17.10
C GLN A 153 5.19 16.45 17.37
N ARG A 154 5.53 15.59 16.40
CA ARG A 154 5.61 14.13 16.58
C ARG A 154 6.51 13.78 17.76
N ASN A 155 7.73 14.33 17.82
CA ASN A 155 8.66 14.06 18.90
C ASN A 155 8.12 14.57 20.26
N ASP A 156 7.53 15.76 20.30
CA ASP A 156 6.87 16.29 21.51
C ASP A 156 5.71 15.39 21.99
N TYR A 157 4.94 14.80 21.06
CA TYR A 157 3.91 13.82 21.38
C TYR A 157 4.50 12.48 21.84
N THR A 158 5.61 12.01 21.26
CA THR A 158 6.34 10.83 21.75
C THR A 158 6.85 11.03 23.18
N ASP A 159 7.43 12.20 23.49
CA ASP A 159 7.87 12.53 24.85
C ASP A 159 6.72 12.66 25.85
N LYS A 160 5.56 13.19 25.43
CA LYS A 160 4.33 13.23 26.23
C LYS A 160 3.78 11.82 26.46
N TYR A 161 3.77 10.97 25.42
CA TYR A 161 3.35 9.57 25.52
C TYR A 161 4.24 8.79 26.49
N ASN A 162 5.56 8.89 26.36
CA ASN A 162 6.52 8.21 27.24
C ASN A 162 6.32 8.62 28.70
N LYS A 163 6.13 9.93 28.97
CA LYS A 163 5.82 10.43 30.33
C LYS A 163 4.50 9.88 30.84
N ALA A 164 3.42 9.97 30.05
CA ALA A 164 2.11 9.43 30.42
C ALA A 164 2.14 7.91 30.66
N HIS A 165 2.96 7.16 29.91
CA HIS A 165 3.17 5.73 30.12
C HIS A 165 3.82 5.47 31.48
N THR A 166 4.89 6.20 31.84
CA THR A 166 5.52 6.06 33.18
C THR A 166 4.62 6.56 34.33
N GLU A 167 3.76 7.56 34.11
CA GLU A 167 2.69 7.95 35.05
C GLU A 167 1.69 6.79 35.24
N LEU A 168 1.34 6.07 34.17
CA LEU A 168 0.39 4.96 34.20
C LEU A 168 1.00 3.68 34.82
N GLU A 169 2.27 3.38 34.56
CA GLU A 169 3.01 2.29 35.24
C GLU A 169 3.08 2.54 36.75
N THR A 170 3.46 3.75 37.18
CA THR A 170 3.55 4.07 38.61
C THR A 170 2.19 4.12 39.31
N LEU A 171 1.13 4.59 38.63
CA LEU A 171 -0.24 4.47 39.13
C LEU A 171 -0.69 3.01 39.25
N SER A 172 -0.28 2.14 38.31
CA SER A 172 -0.58 0.70 38.33
C SER A 172 0.14 -0.02 39.47
N GLN A 173 1.41 0.33 39.75
CA GLN A 173 2.16 -0.17 40.92
C GLN A 173 1.52 0.29 42.23
N ASN A 174 1.04 1.54 42.30
CA ASN A 174 0.31 2.05 43.47
C ASN A 174 -1.03 1.33 43.67
N LEU A 175 -1.75 1.02 42.59
CA LEU A 175 -2.99 0.23 42.65
C LEU A 175 -2.71 -1.18 43.18
N GLU A 176 -1.69 -1.86 42.67
CA GLU A 176 -1.30 -3.22 43.09
C GLU A 176 -0.84 -3.26 44.58
N GLN A 177 -0.26 -2.16 45.10
CA GLN A 177 -0.01 -1.98 46.54
C GLN A 177 -1.31 -1.81 47.35
N VAL A 178 -2.27 -1.03 46.88
CA VAL A 178 -3.57 -0.84 47.57
C VAL A 178 -4.39 -2.13 47.57
N GLU A 179 -4.39 -2.87 46.46
CA GLU A 179 -5.06 -4.18 46.36
C GLU A 179 -4.42 -5.23 47.27
N THR A 180 -3.09 -5.22 47.43
CA THR A 180 -2.42 -6.12 48.38
C THR A 180 -2.64 -5.73 49.85
N GLN A 181 -2.83 -4.44 50.16
CA GLN A 181 -3.28 -4.01 51.49
C GLN A 181 -4.74 -4.43 51.76
N LEU A 182 -5.66 -4.17 50.83
CA LEU A 182 -7.07 -4.60 50.93
C LEU A 182 -7.18 -6.12 51.10
N SER A 183 -6.40 -6.88 50.32
CA SER A 183 -6.32 -8.35 50.39
C SER A 183 -5.69 -8.87 51.69
N ARG A 184 -5.01 -8.03 52.49
CA ARG A 184 -4.55 -8.38 53.85
C ARG A 184 -5.64 -8.09 54.88
N SER A 185 -6.20 -6.89 54.90
CA SER A 185 -7.27 -6.55 55.84
C SER A 185 -8.53 -7.41 55.67
N GLN A 186 -8.79 -7.92 54.46
CA GLN A 186 -9.85 -8.90 54.24
C GLN A 186 -9.50 -10.31 54.77
N LYS A 187 -8.23 -10.74 54.74
CA LYS A 187 -7.76 -11.96 55.45
C LYS A 187 -7.93 -11.77 56.97
N GLU A 188 -7.41 -10.66 57.50
CA GLU A 188 -7.48 -10.32 58.94
C GLU A 188 -8.92 -10.31 59.46
N ALA A 189 -9.86 -9.70 58.71
CA ALA A 189 -11.28 -9.72 59.04
C ALA A 189 -11.87 -11.14 59.07
N SER A 190 -11.53 -12.01 58.10
CA SER A 190 -12.01 -13.40 58.09
C SER A 190 -11.42 -14.26 59.22
N GLN A 191 -10.19 -13.94 59.66
CA GLN A 191 -9.52 -14.64 60.76
C GLN A 191 -10.10 -14.23 62.13
N LEU A 192 -10.46 -12.96 62.30
CA LEU A 192 -11.22 -12.48 63.46
C LEU A 192 -12.63 -13.07 63.51
N ASP A 193 -13.30 -13.25 62.37
CA ASP A 193 -14.62 -13.88 62.31
C ASP A 193 -14.58 -15.38 62.65
N SER A 194 -13.54 -16.12 62.22
CA SER A 194 -13.37 -17.51 62.66
C SER A 194 -13.06 -17.62 64.16
N GLN A 195 -12.25 -16.72 64.71
CA GLN A 195 -12.00 -16.66 66.16
C GLN A 195 -13.27 -16.31 66.95
N LEU A 196 -14.13 -15.44 66.42
CA LEU A 196 -15.44 -15.14 67.01
C LEU A 196 -16.33 -16.39 67.06
N GLN A 197 -16.38 -17.17 65.97
CA GLN A 197 -17.15 -18.42 65.90
C GLN A 197 -16.59 -19.50 66.84
N GLU A 198 -15.26 -19.61 66.96
CA GLU A 198 -14.60 -20.55 67.88
C GLU A 198 -14.93 -20.24 69.35
N VAL A 199 -14.85 -18.96 69.75
CA VAL A 199 -15.23 -18.51 71.11
C VAL A 199 -16.74 -18.68 71.36
N GLN A 200 -17.60 -18.50 70.35
CA GLN A 200 -19.03 -18.80 70.46
C GLN A 200 -19.31 -20.30 70.63
N GLY A 201 -18.54 -21.17 69.97
CA GLY A 201 -18.60 -22.62 70.16
C GLY A 201 -18.19 -23.03 71.58
N GLN A 202 -17.04 -22.55 72.06
CA GLN A 202 -16.57 -22.78 73.43
C GLN A 202 -17.59 -22.32 74.48
N LEU A 203 -18.23 -21.16 74.27
CA LEU A 203 -19.31 -20.66 75.14
C LEU A 203 -20.57 -21.54 75.12
N GLN A 204 -20.93 -22.14 73.99
CA GLN A 204 -22.01 -23.12 73.91
C GLN A 204 -21.65 -24.43 74.63
N ASP A 205 -20.42 -24.91 74.48
CA ASP A 205 -19.94 -26.13 75.15
C ASP A 205 -19.88 -25.95 76.67
N GLU A 206 -19.34 -24.83 77.17
CA GLU A 206 -19.39 -24.46 78.59
C GLU A 206 -20.83 -24.35 79.10
N THR A 207 -21.74 -23.74 78.32
CA THR A 207 -23.16 -23.65 78.69
C THR A 207 -23.81 -25.04 78.75
N SER A 208 -23.46 -25.96 77.84
CA SER A 208 -23.94 -27.35 77.87
C SER A 208 -23.39 -28.11 79.08
N SER A 209 -22.12 -27.89 79.42
CA SER A 209 -21.45 -28.52 80.56
C SER A 209 -22.02 -28.02 81.89
N LYS A 210 -22.26 -26.71 81.99
CA LYS A 210 -22.93 -26.06 83.11
C LYS A 210 -24.36 -26.57 83.30
N LEU A 211 -25.13 -26.78 82.22
CA LEU A 211 -26.46 -27.39 82.30
C LEU A 211 -26.41 -28.84 82.81
N LYS A 212 -25.46 -29.66 82.32
CA LYS A 212 -25.23 -31.03 82.82
C LYS A 212 -24.87 -31.06 84.30
N LEU A 213 -24.00 -30.14 84.74
CA LEU A 213 -23.64 -29.98 86.15
C LEU A 213 -24.81 -29.51 87.00
N SER A 214 -25.65 -28.58 86.51
CA SER A 214 -26.89 -28.20 87.21
C SER A 214 -27.91 -29.33 87.33
N SER A 215 -28.03 -30.23 86.34
CA SER A 215 -28.85 -31.43 86.50
C SER A 215 -28.28 -32.44 87.50
N LEU A 216 -26.95 -32.58 87.57
CA LEU A 216 -26.29 -33.47 88.53
C LEU A 216 -26.36 -32.94 89.97
N ILE A 217 -26.20 -31.63 90.16
CA ILE A 217 -26.41 -30.98 91.47
C ILE A 217 -27.85 -31.21 91.92
N ARG A 218 -28.84 -31.08 91.02
CA ARG A 218 -30.25 -31.28 91.37
C ARG A 218 -30.57 -32.72 91.79
N SER A 219 -30.00 -33.74 91.13
CA SER A 219 -30.18 -35.13 91.60
C SER A 219 -29.48 -35.38 92.94
N LEU A 220 -28.35 -34.73 93.22
CA LEU A 220 -27.68 -34.79 94.52
C LEU A 220 -28.45 -34.03 95.62
N GLU A 221 -29.20 -32.98 95.27
CA GLU A 221 -30.12 -32.29 96.17
C GLU A 221 -31.36 -33.16 96.49
N ASP A 222 -31.90 -33.86 95.48
CA ASP A 222 -33.00 -34.83 95.67
C ASP A 222 -32.55 -36.06 96.50
N GLU A 223 -31.35 -36.59 96.25
CA GLU A 223 -30.73 -37.64 97.09
C GLU A 223 -30.48 -37.16 98.52
N LYS A 224 -30.02 -35.91 98.70
CA LYS A 224 -29.83 -35.33 100.04
C LYS A 224 -31.16 -35.23 100.81
N ALA A 225 -32.24 -34.80 100.16
CA ALA A 225 -33.56 -34.75 100.79
C ALA A 225 -34.03 -36.14 101.23
N SER A 226 -33.82 -37.16 100.38
CA SER A 226 -34.12 -38.57 100.73
C SER A 226 -33.26 -39.13 101.88
N LEU A 227 -32.07 -38.57 102.13
CA LEU A 227 -31.20 -38.97 103.24
C LEU A 227 -31.52 -38.23 104.53
N GLU A 228 -32.06 -37.01 104.46
CA GLU A 228 -32.53 -36.26 105.64
C GLU A 228 -33.83 -36.88 106.19
N GLU A 229 -34.76 -37.32 105.35
CA GLU A 229 -35.97 -38.05 105.77
C GLU A 229 -35.65 -39.43 106.41
N GLN A 230 -34.63 -40.13 105.89
CA GLN A 230 -34.16 -41.40 106.48
C GLN A 230 -33.42 -41.24 107.82
N LEU A 231 -32.92 -40.04 108.14
CA LEU A 231 -32.21 -39.78 109.39
C LEU A 231 -33.19 -39.66 110.58
N GLU A 232 -34.42 -39.16 110.36
CA GLU A 232 -35.43 -39.04 111.41
C GLU A 232 -36.04 -40.41 111.81
N GLU A 233 -36.18 -41.37 110.88
CA GLU A 233 -36.63 -42.74 111.21
C GLU A 233 -35.56 -43.61 111.93
N GLU A 234 -34.27 -43.30 111.76
CA GLU A 234 -33.14 -43.98 112.43
C GLU A 234 -32.90 -43.52 113.90
N GLU A 235 -33.54 -42.44 114.36
CA GLU A 235 -33.43 -42.00 115.77
C GLU A 235 -34.40 -42.77 116.70
N GLU A 236 -35.62 -43.09 116.25
CA GLU A 236 -36.59 -43.83 117.09
C GLU A 236 -36.37 -45.36 117.09
N SER A 237 -35.94 -45.94 115.96
CA SER A 237 -35.84 -47.40 115.79
C SER A 237 -34.61 -48.04 116.49
N ARG A 238 -33.58 -47.25 116.79
CA ARG A 238 -32.26 -47.68 117.30
C ARG A 238 -32.26 -48.28 118.71
N ASN A 239 -33.38 -48.25 119.44
CA ASN A 239 -33.49 -48.74 120.83
C ASN A 239 -33.98 -50.21 120.99
N ALA A 240 -34.39 -50.90 119.90
CA ALA A 240 -34.92 -52.27 119.96
C ALA A 240 -34.12 -53.28 119.09
N VAL A 241 -32.80 -53.07 119.02
CA VAL A 241 -31.83 -53.81 118.19
C VAL A 241 -31.71 -55.30 118.57
N ALA A 242 -31.12 -56.07 117.65
CA ALA A 242 -30.56 -57.42 117.82
C ALA A 242 -31.52 -58.63 117.79
N LYS A 243 -31.91 -59.04 116.56
CA LYS A 243 -31.69 -60.44 116.15
C LYS A 243 -31.45 -60.63 114.64
N GLN A 244 -30.20 -60.31 114.26
CA GLN A 244 -29.37 -60.96 113.25
C GLN A 244 -30.05 -61.72 112.09
N LEU A 245 -29.90 -61.15 110.88
CA LEU A 245 -29.05 -61.76 109.84
C LEU A 245 -29.22 -63.27 109.58
N GLN A 246 -30.45 -63.78 109.41
CA GLN A 246 -30.63 -65.13 108.84
C GLN A 246 -31.94 -65.31 108.05
N ASN A 247 -31.93 -64.84 106.78
CA ASN A 247 -32.28 -65.65 105.59
C ASN A 247 -32.31 -64.76 104.33
N ALA A 248 -31.21 -64.76 103.57
CA ALA A 248 -31.15 -64.09 102.27
C ALA A 248 -31.83 -64.96 101.19
N GLN A 249 -32.87 -64.44 100.52
CA GLN A 249 -33.59 -65.23 99.51
C GLN A 249 -34.29 -64.45 98.36
N SER A 250 -34.06 -63.13 98.22
CA SER A 250 -34.69 -62.29 97.17
C SER A 250 -33.71 -61.57 96.22
N THR A 251 -32.42 -61.48 96.55
CA THR A 251 -31.42 -60.60 95.89
C THR A 251 -30.86 -61.12 94.56
N ILE A 252 -31.70 -61.73 93.71
CA ILE A 252 -31.31 -62.33 92.41
C ILE A 252 -32.15 -61.80 91.22
N SER A 253 -33.26 -61.10 91.47
CA SER A 253 -34.13 -60.56 90.41
C SER A 253 -33.47 -59.39 89.66
N ASP A 254 -33.06 -58.36 90.41
CA ASP A 254 -33.04 -57.00 89.85
C ASP A 254 -31.72 -56.63 89.16
N LEU A 255 -30.63 -57.33 89.49
CA LEU A 255 -29.32 -57.21 88.83
C LEU A 255 -29.33 -57.57 87.33
N LYS A 256 -30.42 -58.14 86.80
CA LYS A 256 -30.57 -58.37 85.35
C LYS A 256 -30.92 -57.12 84.55
N LYS A 257 -31.54 -56.12 85.16
CA LYS A 257 -32.09 -54.96 84.44
C LYS A 257 -31.10 -53.84 84.14
N GLN A 258 -29.86 -53.98 84.65
CA GLN A 258 -28.81 -52.98 84.51
C GLN A 258 -27.87 -53.24 83.31
N MET A 259 -27.87 -54.45 82.74
CA MET A 259 -26.98 -54.82 81.63
C MET A 259 -27.53 -54.50 80.23
N GLU A 260 -28.78 -54.01 80.12
CA GLU A 260 -29.40 -53.69 78.82
C GLU A 260 -28.96 -52.31 78.29
N GLY A 261 -28.58 -51.37 79.17
CA GLY A 261 -28.20 -50.01 78.77
C GLY A 261 -26.78 -49.84 78.20
N ASP A 262 -25.83 -50.70 78.60
CA ASP A 262 -24.43 -50.59 78.17
C ASP A 262 -24.22 -50.95 76.68
N ILE A 263 -25.21 -51.59 76.04
CA ILE A 263 -25.13 -52.03 74.64
C ILE A 263 -25.35 -50.86 73.67
N GLU A 264 -26.36 -50.00 73.93
CA GLU A 264 -26.73 -48.89 73.04
C GLU A 264 -25.60 -47.85 72.89
N VAL A 265 -24.78 -47.67 73.94
CA VAL A 265 -23.61 -46.78 73.94
C VAL A 265 -22.50 -47.30 73.02
N ILE A 266 -22.34 -48.63 72.90
CA ILE A 266 -21.31 -49.25 72.06
C ILE A 266 -21.70 -49.14 70.57
N ASP A 267 -22.96 -49.41 70.23
CA ASP A 267 -23.45 -49.30 68.85
C ASP A 267 -23.32 -47.87 68.30
N HIS A 268 -23.60 -46.85 69.12
CA HIS A 268 -23.40 -45.45 68.73
C HIS A 268 -21.93 -45.07 68.48
N LEU A 269 -20.96 -45.70 69.17
CA LEU A 269 -19.54 -45.48 68.91
C LEU A 269 -19.06 -46.21 67.66
N GLU A 270 -19.57 -47.42 67.40
CA GLU A 270 -19.33 -48.16 66.17
C GLU A 270 -19.81 -47.40 64.91
N ASP A 271 -21.02 -46.84 64.94
CA ASP A 271 -21.59 -46.17 63.76
C ASP A 271 -20.91 -44.83 63.45
N ASN A 272 -20.44 -44.10 64.46
CA ASN A 272 -19.58 -42.92 64.25
C ASN A 272 -18.23 -43.31 63.63
N LYS A 273 -17.63 -44.44 64.06
CA LYS A 273 -16.41 -44.99 63.45
C LYS A 273 -16.64 -45.43 61.99
N LYS A 274 -17.78 -46.06 61.69
CA LYS A 274 -18.18 -46.45 60.31
C LYS A 274 -18.40 -45.23 59.41
N ARG A 275 -18.90 -44.11 59.96
CA ARG A 275 -19.02 -42.83 59.23
C ARG A 275 -17.65 -42.23 58.90
N MET A 276 -16.79 -42.07 59.90
CA MET A 276 -15.44 -41.52 59.74
C MET A 276 -14.58 -42.29 58.72
N LEU A 277 -14.78 -43.62 58.60
CA LEU A 277 -14.10 -44.43 57.59
C LEU A 277 -14.60 -44.16 56.16
N ARG A 278 -15.91 -43.96 55.94
CA ARG A 278 -16.44 -43.57 54.62
C ARG A 278 -15.97 -42.17 54.24
N ASP A 279 -16.01 -41.24 55.19
CA ASP A 279 -15.53 -39.86 54.97
C ASP A 279 -14.03 -39.84 54.59
N LEU A 280 -13.24 -40.79 55.11
CA LEU A 280 -11.83 -40.99 54.73
C LEU A 280 -11.69 -41.58 53.31
N GLU A 281 -12.45 -42.63 52.99
CA GLU A 281 -12.45 -43.29 51.67
C GLU A 281 -12.89 -42.32 50.55
N GLU A 282 -13.95 -41.54 50.75
CA GLU A 282 -14.40 -40.51 49.81
C GLU A 282 -13.32 -39.44 49.57
N ARG A 283 -12.59 -39.03 50.61
CA ARG A 283 -11.50 -38.04 50.49
C ARG A 283 -10.28 -38.61 49.79
N GLN A 284 -9.98 -39.91 49.96
CA GLN A 284 -8.92 -40.60 49.21
C GLN A 284 -9.30 -40.74 47.74
N GLN A 285 -10.53 -41.16 47.44
CA GLN A 285 -11.02 -41.29 46.05
C GLN A 285 -10.99 -39.93 45.32
N LEU A 286 -11.44 -38.86 45.97
CA LEU A 286 -11.40 -37.50 45.41
C LEU A 286 -9.96 -36.99 45.23
N LEU A 287 -9.00 -37.43 46.05
CA LEU A 287 -7.57 -37.13 45.85
C LEU A 287 -6.98 -37.87 44.64
N GLU A 288 -7.34 -39.14 44.42
CA GLU A 288 -6.94 -39.90 43.24
C GLU A 288 -7.52 -39.30 41.95
N GLU A 289 -8.79 -38.85 41.97
CA GLU A 289 -9.41 -38.15 40.84
C GLU A 289 -8.65 -36.86 40.49
N LYS A 290 -8.28 -36.04 41.49
CA LYS A 290 -7.49 -34.81 41.25
C LYS A 290 -6.10 -35.14 40.72
N THR A 291 -5.43 -36.16 41.26
CA THR A 291 -4.14 -36.64 40.74
C THR A 291 -4.27 -37.07 39.27
N SER A 292 -5.29 -37.87 38.94
CA SER A 292 -5.60 -38.29 37.56
C SER A 292 -5.90 -37.10 36.63
N ALA A 293 -6.50 -36.03 37.14
CA ALA A 293 -6.73 -34.80 36.38
C ALA A 293 -5.44 -34.02 36.12
N TYR A 294 -4.56 -33.85 37.12
CA TYR A 294 -3.24 -33.23 36.93
C TYR A 294 -2.39 -34.00 35.91
N ASP A 295 -2.40 -35.32 35.99
CA ASP A 295 -1.68 -36.22 35.07
C ASP A 295 -2.14 -36.09 33.60
N LYS A 296 -3.40 -35.71 33.38
CA LYS A 296 -3.96 -35.41 32.05
C LYS A 296 -3.56 -34.01 31.59
N ILE A 297 -3.62 -33.02 32.48
CA ILE A 297 -3.26 -31.62 32.21
C ILE A 297 -1.77 -31.49 31.86
N ASP A 298 -0.87 -32.17 32.57
CA ASP A 298 0.57 -32.19 32.28
C ASP A 298 0.86 -32.80 30.89
N LYS A 299 0.17 -33.89 30.52
CA LYS A 299 0.28 -34.51 29.20
C LYS A 299 -0.24 -33.58 28.09
N THR A 300 -1.33 -32.84 28.31
CA THR A 300 -1.80 -31.83 27.34
C THR A 300 -0.86 -30.63 27.25
N ASN A 301 -0.30 -30.15 28.36
CA ASN A 301 0.67 -29.05 28.36
C ASN A 301 1.94 -29.43 27.60
N LYS A 302 2.46 -30.65 27.80
CA LYS A 302 3.63 -31.16 27.07
C LYS A 302 3.36 -31.31 25.56
N ARG A 303 2.14 -31.71 25.17
CA ARG A 303 1.74 -31.73 23.75
C ARG A 303 1.66 -30.33 23.15
N LEU A 304 1.01 -29.39 23.85
CA LEU A 304 0.88 -28.00 23.41
C LEU A 304 2.24 -27.28 23.35
N GLN A 305 3.19 -27.60 24.23
CA GLN A 305 4.55 -27.07 24.16
C GLN A 305 5.27 -27.53 22.89
N LEU A 306 5.21 -28.84 22.56
CA LEU A 306 5.77 -29.35 21.31
C LEU A 306 5.10 -28.73 20.08
N GLU A 307 3.78 -28.55 20.12
CA GLU A 307 2.98 -27.92 19.05
C GLU A 307 3.38 -26.43 18.86
N VAL A 308 3.72 -25.72 19.95
CA VAL A 308 4.29 -24.36 19.91
C VAL A 308 5.73 -24.36 19.39
N ASP A 309 6.57 -25.32 19.80
CA ASP A 309 7.97 -25.41 19.37
C ASP A 309 8.07 -25.72 17.86
N ASP A 310 7.25 -26.64 17.34
CA ASP A 310 7.13 -26.93 15.90
C ASP A 310 6.63 -25.70 15.10
N LEU A 311 5.64 -24.96 15.62
CA LEU A 311 5.15 -23.72 14.99
C LEU A 311 6.22 -22.63 14.96
N ASN A 312 7.04 -22.50 16.00
CA ASN A 312 8.17 -21.56 16.01
C ASN A 312 9.20 -21.89 14.92
N VAL A 313 9.52 -23.18 14.72
CA VAL A 313 10.44 -23.63 13.65
C VAL A 313 9.88 -23.31 12.26
N GLU A 314 8.59 -23.53 12.00
CA GLU A 314 8.00 -23.18 10.71
C GLU A 314 7.89 -21.65 10.52
N ILE A 315 7.69 -20.86 11.58
CA ILE A 315 7.76 -19.39 11.54
C ILE A 315 9.18 -18.92 11.15
N GLU A 316 10.24 -19.50 11.72
CA GLU A 316 11.61 -19.16 11.32
C GLU A 316 11.92 -19.56 9.87
N ARG A 317 11.44 -20.74 9.44
CA ARG A 317 11.54 -21.20 8.05
C ARG A 317 10.83 -20.26 7.08
N LEU A 318 9.61 -19.82 7.40
CA LEU A 318 8.83 -18.87 6.59
C LEU A 318 9.51 -17.50 6.55
N ARG A 319 10.07 -17.01 7.67
CA ARG A 319 10.88 -15.78 7.70
C ARG A 319 12.13 -15.90 6.83
N GLN A 320 12.82 -17.05 6.85
CA GLN A 320 13.98 -17.30 6.00
C GLN A 320 13.60 -17.36 4.51
N ALA A 321 12.46 -17.98 4.18
CA ALA A 321 11.92 -18.02 2.83
C ALA A 321 11.51 -16.62 2.31
N LEU A 322 10.82 -15.82 3.13
CA LEU A 322 10.47 -14.43 2.82
C LEU A 322 11.71 -13.57 2.58
N GLY A 323 12.71 -13.62 3.47
CA GLY A 323 13.99 -12.94 3.29
C GLY A 323 14.80 -13.43 2.07
N GLY A 324 14.55 -14.65 1.61
CA GLY A 324 15.05 -15.17 0.33
C GLY A 324 14.31 -14.59 -0.89
N MET A 325 12.98 -14.48 -0.82
CA MET A 325 12.16 -13.90 -1.87
C MET A 325 12.36 -12.38 -2.00
N GLU A 326 12.51 -11.64 -0.90
CA GLU A 326 12.87 -10.21 -0.95
C GLU A 326 14.19 -9.96 -1.67
N LYS A 327 15.21 -10.80 -1.43
CA LYS A 327 16.50 -10.71 -2.11
C LYS A 327 16.36 -10.97 -3.62
N LYS A 328 15.52 -11.93 -4.01
CA LYS A 328 15.18 -12.18 -5.42
C LYS A 328 14.42 -11.03 -6.05
N GLN A 329 13.43 -10.45 -5.35
CA GLN A 329 12.67 -9.30 -5.83
C GLN A 329 13.60 -8.12 -6.10
N ARG A 330 14.46 -7.75 -5.13
CA ARG A 330 15.46 -6.69 -5.32
C ARG A 330 16.48 -6.98 -6.44
N GLN A 331 16.77 -8.26 -6.72
CA GLN A 331 17.57 -8.65 -7.89
C GLN A 331 16.80 -8.48 -9.21
N PHE A 332 15.52 -8.86 -9.28
CA PHE A 332 14.68 -8.64 -10.46
C PHE A 332 14.41 -7.15 -10.70
N ASP A 333 14.13 -6.36 -9.67
CA ASP A 333 13.94 -4.90 -9.77
C ASP A 333 15.21 -4.22 -10.32
N LYS A 334 16.39 -4.70 -9.87
CA LYS A 334 17.67 -4.26 -10.42
C LYS A 334 17.82 -4.69 -11.89
N GLN A 335 17.62 -5.96 -12.22
CA GLN A 335 17.75 -6.46 -13.60
C GLN A 335 16.80 -5.72 -14.56
N LEU A 336 15.56 -5.47 -14.14
CA LEU A 336 14.58 -4.67 -14.89
C LEU A 336 15.05 -3.23 -15.11
N THR A 337 15.76 -2.65 -14.15
CA THR A 337 16.34 -1.30 -14.25
C THR A 337 17.56 -1.30 -15.18
N ASP A 338 18.46 -2.28 -15.05
CA ASP A 338 19.62 -2.44 -15.92
C ASP A 338 19.20 -2.69 -17.39
N GLU A 339 18.21 -3.54 -17.64
CA GLU A 339 17.63 -3.79 -18.98
C GLU A 339 16.92 -2.54 -19.55
N ARG A 340 16.19 -1.77 -18.73
CA ARG A 340 15.63 -0.47 -19.16
C ARG A 340 16.73 0.51 -19.59
N ASN A 341 17.84 0.55 -18.86
CA ASN A 341 19.00 1.39 -19.20
C ASN A 341 19.70 0.91 -20.48
N VAL A 342 19.76 -0.40 -20.73
CA VAL A 342 20.29 -0.98 -21.99
C VAL A 342 19.35 -0.68 -23.17
N SER A 343 18.05 -0.86 -22.99
CA SER A 343 17.03 -0.56 -24.01
C SER A 343 17.01 0.93 -24.39
N SER A 344 17.16 1.84 -23.41
CA SER A 344 17.32 3.28 -23.68
C SER A 344 18.55 3.56 -24.55
N LYS A 345 19.71 2.96 -24.23
CA LYS A 345 20.94 3.15 -25.03
C LYS A 345 20.77 2.65 -26.46
N TYR A 346 20.13 1.50 -26.67
CA TYR A 346 19.86 1.02 -28.03
C TYR A 346 18.87 1.92 -28.80
N ALA A 347 17.95 2.61 -28.11
CA ALA A 347 17.12 3.64 -28.75
C ALA A 347 17.96 4.89 -29.10
N ASP A 348 18.81 5.37 -28.19
CA ASP A 348 19.71 6.51 -28.44
C ASP A 348 20.70 6.23 -29.58
N GLU A 349 21.26 5.02 -29.64
CA GLU A 349 22.16 4.53 -30.70
C GLU A 349 21.44 4.37 -32.05
N ARG A 350 20.21 3.82 -32.06
CA ARG A 350 19.35 3.76 -33.25
C ARG A 350 19.07 5.16 -33.79
N ASP A 351 18.68 6.09 -32.92
CA ASP A 351 18.31 7.44 -33.32
C ASP A 351 19.54 8.26 -33.74
N ALA A 352 20.73 7.90 -33.28
CA ALA A 352 22.00 8.41 -33.82
C ALA A 352 22.30 7.85 -35.21
N ALA A 353 22.17 6.53 -35.41
CA ALA A 353 22.39 5.89 -36.70
C ALA A 353 21.38 6.38 -37.77
N GLU A 354 20.12 6.63 -37.39
CA GLU A 354 19.12 7.20 -38.31
C GLU A 354 19.46 8.64 -38.71
N ARG A 355 19.94 9.48 -37.77
CA ARG A 355 20.45 10.83 -38.09
C ARG A 355 21.64 10.77 -39.04
N GLU A 356 22.60 9.87 -38.80
CA GLU A 356 23.75 9.68 -39.69
C GLU A 356 23.33 9.16 -41.09
N ALA A 357 22.31 8.30 -41.16
CA ALA A 357 21.75 7.83 -42.42
C ALA A 357 21.09 8.98 -43.21
N ARG A 358 20.25 9.79 -42.57
CA ARG A 358 19.62 10.99 -43.20
C ARG A 358 20.66 12.04 -43.63
N GLU A 359 21.76 12.20 -42.88
CA GLU A 359 22.86 13.09 -43.27
C GLU A 359 23.60 12.55 -44.52
N LYS A 360 23.83 11.23 -44.59
CA LYS A 360 24.42 10.58 -45.78
C LYS A 360 23.51 10.63 -47.00
N GLU A 361 22.20 10.46 -46.81
CA GLU A 361 21.18 10.61 -47.85
C GLU A 361 21.14 12.05 -48.38
N THR A 362 21.17 13.05 -47.50
CA THR A 362 21.25 14.47 -47.87
C THR A 362 22.52 14.76 -48.69
N LYS A 363 23.67 14.21 -48.30
CA LYS A 363 24.94 14.33 -49.05
C LYS A 363 24.91 13.59 -50.38
N ALA A 364 24.23 12.45 -50.48
CA ALA A 364 24.06 11.73 -51.73
C ALA A 364 23.21 12.53 -52.73
N LEU A 365 22.10 13.14 -52.27
CA LEU A 365 21.28 14.04 -53.08
C LEU A 365 22.04 15.29 -53.55
N GLN A 366 22.85 15.90 -52.68
CA GLN A 366 23.71 17.03 -53.05
C GLN A 366 24.77 16.65 -54.09
N LEU A 367 25.38 15.46 -53.98
CA LEU A 367 26.33 14.97 -54.97
C LEU A 367 25.65 14.58 -56.28
N GLN A 368 24.43 14.04 -56.25
CA GLN A 368 23.63 13.77 -57.45
C GLN A 368 23.31 15.07 -58.18
N GLN A 369 22.81 16.10 -57.48
CA GLN A 369 22.55 17.41 -58.07
C GLN A 369 23.81 18.01 -58.70
N GLN A 370 24.98 17.88 -58.05
CA GLN A 370 26.25 18.33 -58.63
C GLN A 370 26.63 17.54 -59.90
N CYS A 371 26.39 16.23 -59.95
CA CYS A 371 26.60 15.42 -61.16
C CYS A 371 25.67 15.83 -62.31
N GLU A 372 24.38 16.07 -62.02
CA GLU A 372 23.40 16.60 -62.99
C GLU A 372 23.84 17.97 -63.52
N GLU A 373 24.25 18.87 -62.61
CA GLU A 373 24.85 20.16 -62.95
C GLU A 373 26.13 20.07 -63.79
N TYR A 374 26.90 18.98 -63.73
CA TYR A 374 28.06 18.76 -64.61
C TYR A 374 27.68 18.13 -65.95
N MET A 375 26.60 17.32 -66.00
CA MET A 375 26.03 16.80 -67.24
C MET A 375 25.47 17.93 -68.10
N ASP A 376 24.65 18.83 -67.54
CA ASP A 376 24.09 19.98 -68.26
C ASP A 376 25.20 20.85 -68.90
N LYS A 377 26.28 21.09 -68.15
CA LYS A 377 27.46 21.83 -68.64
C LYS A 377 28.19 21.10 -69.79
N CYS A 378 28.18 19.77 -69.83
CA CYS A 378 28.73 19.00 -70.94
C CYS A 378 27.81 19.07 -72.18
N ASP A 379 26.50 18.93 -71.98
CA ASP A 379 25.50 19.04 -73.05
C ASP A 379 25.52 20.42 -73.73
N ASP A 380 25.64 21.51 -72.96
CA ASP A 380 25.75 22.86 -73.53
C ASP A 380 27.07 23.09 -74.27
N LEU A 381 28.18 22.51 -73.81
CA LEU A 381 29.45 22.51 -74.56
C LEU A 381 29.34 21.71 -75.87
N GLU A 382 28.63 20.58 -75.88
CA GLU A 382 28.33 19.85 -77.12
C GLU A 382 27.44 20.64 -78.08
N ARG A 383 26.39 21.33 -77.58
CA ARG A 383 25.54 22.21 -78.38
C ARG A 383 26.34 23.33 -79.03
N SER A 384 27.17 24.03 -78.24
CA SER A 384 28.04 25.11 -78.72
C SER A 384 29.01 24.62 -79.82
N LYS A 385 29.65 23.47 -79.62
CA LYS A 385 30.51 22.82 -80.61
C LYS A 385 29.78 22.49 -81.92
N ARG A 386 28.51 22.05 -81.85
CA ARG A 386 27.70 21.75 -83.05
C ARG A 386 27.32 23.01 -83.83
N SER A 387 27.00 24.12 -83.14
CA SER A 387 26.75 25.42 -83.79
C SER A 387 27.96 25.90 -84.58
N GLN A 388 29.13 25.95 -83.95
CA GLN A 388 30.38 26.41 -84.56
C GLN A 388 30.82 25.57 -85.77
N GLN A 389 30.42 24.29 -85.83
CA GLN A 389 30.65 23.44 -87.00
C GLN A 389 29.71 23.82 -88.16
N ALA A 390 28.41 24.03 -87.90
CA ALA A 390 27.45 24.43 -88.92
C ALA A 390 27.79 25.81 -89.54
N GLU A 391 28.19 26.77 -88.70
CA GLU A 391 28.65 28.10 -89.12
C GLU A 391 29.88 28.02 -90.06
N LEU A 392 30.78 27.06 -89.83
CA LEU A 392 31.96 26.83 -90.68
C LEU A 392 31.56 26.30 -92.07
N ASP A 393 30.61 25.37 -92.12
CA ASP A 393 30.19 24.70 -93.35
C ASP A 393 29.32 25.64 -94.22
N GLU A 394 28.53 26.54 -93.63
CA GLU A 394 27.78 27.59 -94.34
C GLU A 394 28.71 28.65 -94.97
N LEU A 395 29.76 29.07 -94.25
CA LEU A 395 30.79 29.98 -94.76
C LEU A 395 31.63 29.37 -95.90
N MET A 396 31.71 28.05 -95.99
CA MET A 396 32.30 27.35 -97.14
C MET A 396 31.37 27.39 -98.35
N SER A 397 30.08 27.09 -98.17
CA SER A 397 29.07 27.02 -99.25
C SER A 397 28.86 28.36 -99.96
N THR A 398 28.79 29.46 -99.21
CA THR A 398 28.51 30.82 -99.73
C THR A 398 29.60 31.40 -100.65
N LYS A 399 30.77 30.75 -100.74
CA LYS A 399 31.94 31.22 -101.49
C LYS A 399 31.89 30.92 -103.00
N ASP A 400 31.24 29.85 -103.43
CA ASP A 400 31.46 29.25 -104.76
C ASP A 400 30.46 29.71 -105.86
N LEU A 401 29.53 30.62 -105.55
CA LEU A 401 28.31 30.85 -106.35
C LEU A 401 28.19 32.20 -107.09
N THR A 402 29.28 32.93 -107.37
CA THR A 402 29.21 34.26 -108.04
C THR A 402 29.93 34.34 -109.40
N GLY A 403 29.18 34.64 -110.48
CA GLY A 403 29.74 35.19 -111.72
C GLY A 403 29.35 34.55 -113.06
N LYS A 404 28.27 35.04 -113.69
CA LYS A 404 28.29 35.87 -114.93
C LYS A 404 26.90 36.15 -115.52
N ASN A 405 26.62 37.43 -115.76
CA ASN A 405 25.30 37.95 -116.13
C ASN A 405 24.76 37.42 -117.48
N VAL A 406 23.44 37.55 -117.67
CA VAL A 406 22.62 36.93 -118.75
C VAL A 406 22.55 35.40 -118.67
N HIS A 407 23.67 34.69 -118.60
CA HIS A 407 23.61 33.29 -118.16
C HIS A 407 23.11 33.21 -116.71
N GLU A 408 23.49 34.13 -115.82
CA GLU A 408 22.80 34.30 -114.53
C GLU A 408 21.30 34.59 -114.66
N LEU A 409 20.75 35.18 -115.72
CA LEU A 409 19.28 35.38 -115.77
C LEU A 409 18.54 34.09 -116.11
N GLU A 410 19.04 33.29 -117.06
CA GLU A 410 18.44 32.01 -117.41
C GLU A 410 18.79 30.90 -116.40
N ARG A 411 19.97 31.00 -115.78
CA ARG A 411 20.38 30.17 -114.63
C ARG A 411 19.65 30.59 -113.36
N ASN A 412 19.42 31.87 -113.09
CA ASN A 412 18.56 32.31 -111.97
C ASN A 412 17.11 31.93 -112.23
N LYS A 413 16.62 31.92 -113.48
CA LYS A 413 15.30 31.34 -113.77
C LYS A 413 15.28 29.85 -113.42
N ARG A 414 16.25 29.06 -113.89
CA ARG A 414 16.33 27.63 -113.54
C ARG A 414 16.62 27.37 -112.07
N ILE A 415 17.36 28.24 -111.38
CA ILE A 415 17.59 28.20 -109.94
C ILE A 415 16.32 28.61 -109.20
N LEU A 416 15.52 29.55 -109.67
CA LEU A 416 14.21 29.89 -109.08
C LEU A 416 13.17 28.79 -109.34
N GLU A 417 13.24 28.10 -110.48
CA GLU A 417 12.41 26.92 -110.77
C GLU A 417 12.87 25.71 -109.95
N SER A 418 14.19 25.53 -109.76
CA SER A 418 14.77 24.51 -108.86
C SER A 418 14.45 24.82 -107.39
N GLN A 419 14.64 26.05 -106.94
CA GLN A 419 14.28 26.55 -105.60
C GLN A 419 12.78 26.48 -105.35
N LEU A 420 11.93 26.65 -106.36
CA LEU A 420 10.49 26.44 -106.21
C LEU A 420 10.17 24.96 -105.97
N GLU A 421 10.85 24.05 -106.67
CA GLU A 421 10.66 22.60 -106.46
C GLU A 421 11.32 22.12 -105.16
N GLU A 422 12.51 22.63 -104.82
CA GLU A 422 13.20 22.43 -103.53
C GLU A 422 12.35 22.97 -102.37
N MET A 423 11.70 24.13 -102.52
CA MET A 423 10.78 24.68 -101.52
C MET A 423 9.48 23.87 -101.43
N LYS A 424 9.00 23.21 -102.51
CA LYS A 424 7.90 22.24 -102.41
C LYS A 424 8.35 20.98 -101.68
N VAL A 425 9.50 20.42 -102.04
CA VAL A 425 10.05 19.23 -101.38
C VAL A 425 10.31 19.53 -99.91
N GLN A 426 10.86 20.69 -99.57
CA GLN A 426 11.00 21.16 -98.19
C GLN A 426 9.65 21.38 -97.49
N LEU A 427 8.60 21.82 -98.18
CA LEU A 427 7.25 21.89 -97.61
C LEU A 427 6.64 20.49 -97.39
N GLU A 428 6.82 19.56 -98.33
CA GLU A 428 6.38 18.15 -98.18
C GLU A 428 7.17 17.44 -97.06
N GLU A 429 8.49 17.65 -96.98
CA GLU A 429 9.35 17.17 -95.89
C GLU A 429 8.98 17.79 -94.54
N LEU A 430 8.65 19.09 -94.49
CA LEU A 430 8.17 19.76 -93.27
C LEU A 430 6.74 19.35 -92.88
N GLU A 431 5.88 18.97 -93.84
CA GLU A 431 4.55 18.40 -93.56
C GLU A 431 4.67 16.96 -93.03
N ASP A 432 5.58 16.14 -93.58
CA ASP A 432 5.91 14.80 -93.06
C ASP A 432 6.57 14.88 -91.67
N GLU A 433 7.55 15.78 -91.46
CA GLU A 433 8.15 16.02 -90.14
C GLU A 433 7.11 16.52 -89.13
N LEU A 434 6.24 17.46 -89.53
CA LEU A 434 5.14 17.92 -88.68
C LEU A 434 4.23 16.74 -88.30
N GLN A 435 3.81 15.90 -89.25
CA GLN A 435 3.00 14.72 -88.97
C GLN A 435 3.72 13.75 -88.01
N VAL A 436 5.03 13.52 -88.18
CA VAL A 436 5.83 12.69 -87.26
C VAL A 436 5.90 13.31 -85.86
N THR A 437 6.02 14.64 -85.73
CA THR A 437 6.00 15.30 -84.41
C THR A 437 4.61 15.30 -83.76
N GLU A 438 3.52 15.41 -84.53
CA GLU A 438 2.16 15.26 -84.00
C GLU A 438 1.89 13.83 -83.52
N ASP A 439 2.33 12.82 -84.28
CA ASP A 439 2.20 11.41 -83.89
C ASP A 439 3.06 11.08 -82.66
N ALA A 440 4.27 11.65 -82.55
CA ALA A 440 5.11 11.57 -81.36
C ALA A 440 4.47 12.26 -80.14
N LYS A 441 3.88 13.45 -80.33
CA LYS A 441 3.13 14.18 -79.29
C LYS A 441 1.93 13.37 -78.80
N LEU A 442 1.14 12.77 -79.69
CA LEU A 442 0.01 11.92 -79.32
C LEU A 442 0.46 10.69 -78.50
N ARG A 443 1.59 10.07 -78.87
CA ARG A 443 2.19 8.97 -78.07
C ARG A 443 2.64 9.44 -76.69
N LEU A 444 3.26 10.62 -76.59
CA LEU A 444 3.65 11.22 -75.30
C LEU A 444 2.42 11.58 -74.44
N GLU A 445 1.34 12.07 -75.05
CA GLU A 445 0.09 12.41 -74.35
C GLU A 445 -0.65 11.16 -73.84
N VAL A 446 -0.70 10.07 -74.62
CA VAL A 446 -1.19 8.77 -74.17
C VAL A 446 -0.31 8.19 -73.05
N ASN A 447 1.01 8.28 -73.17
CA ASN A 447 1.94 7.84 -72.11
C ASN A 447 1.76 8.67 -70.83
N LEU A 448 1.51 9.98 -70.94
CA LEU A 448 1.21 10.85 -69.80
C LEU A 448 -0.13 10.51 -69.13
N GLN A 449 -1.16 10.16 -69.91
CA GLN A 449 -2.43 9.68 -69.37
C GLN A 449 -2.27 8.32 -68.67
N ALA A 450 -1.48 7.40 -69.23
CA ALA A 450 -1.16 6.11 -68.60
C ALA A 450 -0.34 6.28 -67.31
N ALA A 451 0.63 7.19 -67.30
CA ALA A 451 1.42 7.52 -66.12
C ALA A 451 0.56 8.12 -65.00
N LYS A 452 -0.35 9.05 -65.33
CA LYS A 452 -1.34 9.59 -64.38
C LYS A 452 -2.24 8.49 -63.82
N ALA A 453 -2.83 7.66 -64.69
CA ALA A 453 -3.71 6.57 -64.26
C ALA A 453 -2.99 5.49 -63.42
N ASN A 454 -1.67 5.35 -63.51
CA ASN A 454 -0.88 4.52 -62.60
C ASN A 454 -0.58 5.25 -61.29
N TYR A 455 -0.19 6.52 -61.34
CA TYR A 455 0.02 7.36 -60.15
C TYR A 455 -1.23 7.44 -59.27
N ASP A 456 -2.42 7.64 -59.86
CA ASP A 456 -3.69 7.70 -59.14
C ASP A 456 -4.02 6.36 -58.45
N ARG A 457 -3.67 5.22 -59.06
CA ARG A 457 -3.80 3.88 -58.45
C ARG A 457 -2.79 3.65 -57.33
N GLU A 458 -1.54 4.06 -57.51
CA GLU A 458 -0.51 3.96 -56.48
C GLU A 458 -0.82 4.86 -55.29
N LEU A 459 -1.38 6.05 -55.52
CA LEU A 459 -1.90 6.95 -54.50
C LEU A 459 -3.06 6.31 -53.74
N GLN A 460 -4.07 5.78 -54.42
CA GLN A 460 -5.18 5.07 -53.77
C GLN A 460 -4.68 3.87 -52.94
N ALA A 461 -3.78 3.05 -53.48
CA ALA A 461 -3.20 1.91 -52.75
C ALA A 461 -2.37 2.34 -51.54
N ARG A 462 -1.71 3.51 -51.59
CA ARG A 462 -1.02 4.13 -50.44
C ARG A 462 -1.99 4.65 -49.40
N GLU A 463 -3.10 5.26 -49.81
CA GLU A 463 -4.16 5.72 -48.91
C GLU A 463 -4.85 4.54 -48.21
N GLU A 464 -5.21 3.49 -48.95
CA GLU A 464 -5.79 2.25 -48.40
C GLU A 464 -4.83 1.59 -47.40
N GLN A 465 -3.54 1.42 -47.73
CA GLN A 465 -2.55 0.90 -46.79
C GLN A 465 -2.35 1.80 -45.56
N SER A 466 -2.47 3.12 -45.72
CA SER A 466 -2.42 4.08 -44.61
C SER A 466 -3.65 3.92 -43.70
N GLU A 467 -4.84 3.72 -44.26
CA GLU A 467 -6.07 3.49 -43.51
C GLU A 467 -6.08 2.13 -42.81
N GLU A 468 -5.54 1.07 -43.43
CA GLU A 468 -5.31 -0.23 -42.77
C GLU A 468 -4.37 -0.10 -41.57
N LYS A 469 -3.23 0.59 -41.72
CA LYS A 469 -2.30 0.89 -40.62
C LYS A 469 -2.99 1.67 -39.51
N ARG A 470 -3.78 2.70 -39.86
CA ARG A 470 -4.58 3.49 -38.91
C ARG A 470 -5.60 2.62 -38.17
N ARG A 471 -6.32 1.74 -38.87
CA ARG A 471 -7.28 0.79 -38.27
C ARG A 471 -6.59 -0.21 -37.36
N SER A 472 -5.39 -0.69 -37.72
CA SER A 472 -4.56 -1.57 -36.89
C SER A 472 -4.12 -0.88 -35.59
N ILE A 473 -3.59 0.35 -35.68
CA ILE A 473 -3.18 1.15 -34.51
C ILE A 473 -4.39 1.46 -33.60
N VAL A 474 -5.55 1.79 -34.17
CA VAL A 474 -6.79 2.00 -33.39
C VAL A 474 -7.29 0.72 -32.72
N LYS A 475 -7.06 -0.46 -33.34
CA LYS A 475 -7.35 -1.76 -32.70
C LYS A 475 -6.40 -2.02 -31.53
N GLN A 476 -5.10 -1.84 -31.73
CA GLN A 476 -4.09 -1.99 -30.68
C GLN A 476 -4.31 -1.03 -29.50
N LEU A 477 -4.69 0.23 -29.78
CA LEU A 477 -5.05 1.19 -28.73
C LEU A 477 -6.24 0.70 -27.90
N ARG A 478 -7.29 0.17 -28.52
CA ARG A 478 -8.45 -0.40 -27.80
C ARG A 478 -8.12 -1.65 -26.99
N GLU A 479 -7.20 -2.47 -27.49
CA GLU A 479 -6.71 -3.66 -26.77
C GLU A 479 -5.90 -3.23 -25.53
N MET A 480 -4.98 -2.28 -25.67
CA MET A 480 -4.24 -1.66 -24.55
C MET A 480 -5.16 -0.91 -23.57
N GLU A 481 -6.20 -0.23 -24.05
CA GLU A 481 -7.21 0.44 -23.20
C GLU A 481 -7.99 -0.58 -22.36
N ALA A 482 -8.42 -1.70 -22.96
CA ALA A 482 -9.13 -2.76 -22.27
C ALA A 482 -8.26 -3.49 -21.23
N GLU A 483 -7.00 -3.81 -21.58
CA GLU A 483 -6.02 -4.38 -20.65
C GLU A 483 -5.78 -3.45 -19.45
N LEU A 484 -5.67 -2.14 -19.69
CA LEU A 484 -5.42 -1.13 -18.65
C LEU A 484 -6.67 -0.87 -17.78
N GLU A 485 -7.89 -1.00 -18.32
CA GLU A 485 -9.11 -1.04 -17.51
C GLU A 485 -9.21 -2.32 -16.66
N GLU A 486 -8.80 -3.48 -17.20
CA GLU A 486 -8.76 -4.71 -16.41
C GLU A 486 -7.70 -4.65 -15.30
N GLU A 487 -6.48 -4.15 -15.58
CA GLU A 487 -5.47 -3.89 -14.54
C GLU A 487 -6.01 -2.97 -13.44
N ARG A 488 -6.71 -1.88 -13.80
CA ARG A 488 -7.34 -0.98 -12.82
C ARG A 488 -8.37 -1.71 -11.95
N LYS A 489 -9.17 -2.60 -12.56
CA LYS A 489 -10.18 -3.40 -11.87
C LYS A 489 -9.56 -4.45 -10.94
N GLN A 490 -8.52 -5.15 -11.39
CA GLN A 490 -7.75 -6.11 -10.59
C GLN A 490 -7.00 -5.40 -9.45
N LYS A 491 -6.39 -4.24 -9.69
CA LYS A 491 -5.75 -3.41 -8.66
C LYS A 491 -6.74 -2.93 -7.60
N SER A 492 -7.96 -2.57 -8.00
CA SER A 492 -9.04 -2.20 -7.09
C SER A 492 -9.48 -3.37 -6.21
N SER A 493 -9.67 -4.58 -6.79
CA SER A 493 -10.04 -5.76 -6.00
C SER A 493 -8.90 -6.24 -5.09
N GLN A 494 -7.64 -6.18 -5.53
CA GLN A 494 -6.47 -6.42 -4.68
C GLN A 494 -6.37 -5.40 -3.54
N GLN A 495 -6.65 -4.12 -3.78
CA GLN A 495 -6.64 -3.10 -2.72
C GLN A 495 -7.78 -3.29 -1.72
N ALA A 496 -8.96 -3.73 -2.16
CA ALA A 496 -10.06 -4.11 -1.28
C ALA A 496 -9.74 -5.36 -0.44
N ALA A 497 -9.17 -6.40 -1.06
CA ALA A 497 -8.72 -7.61 -0.38
C ALA A 497 -7.61 -7.31 0.64
N ARG A 498 -6.64 -6.47 0.28
CA ARG A 498 -5.59 -5.99 1.19
C ARG A 498 -6.19 -5.25 2.39
N LYS A 499 -7.10 -4.30 2.17
CA LYS A 499 -7.76 -3.58 3.28
C LYS A 499 -8.53 -4.52 4.21
N LYS A 500 -9.17 -5.57 3.66
CA LYS A 500 -9.81 -6.59 4.49
C LYS A 500 -8.77 -7.37 5.31
N LEU A 501 -7.67 -7.81 4.70
CA LEU A 501 -6.59 -8.49 5.41
C LEU A 501 -5.90 -7.61 6.47
N GLU A 502 -5.81 -6.29 6.24
CA GLU A 502 -5.32 -5.32 7.23
C GLU A 502 -6.31 -5.18 8.41
N MET A 503 -7.63 -5.22 8.17
CA MET A 503 -8.63 -5.29 9.25
C MET A 503 -8.60 -6.65 9.99
N ASP A 504 -8.66 -7.76 9.25
CA ASP A 504 -8.60 -9.12 9.78
C ASP A 504 -7.32 -9.31 10.63
N TYR A 505 -6.18 -8.71 10.24
CA TYR A 505 -4.93 -8.70 11.01
C TYR A 505 -5.04 -7.88 12.31
N ASN A 506 -5.56 -6.65 12.25
CA ASN A 506 -5.71 -5.80 13.44
C ASN A 506 -6.67 -6.43 14.48
N ASP A 507 -7.75 -7.09 14.02
CA ASP A 507 -8.69 -7.79 14.89
C ASP A 507 -8.03 -9.03 15.54
N LEU A 508 -7.15 -9.73 14.81
CA LEU A 508 -6.34 -10.83 15.36
C LEU A 508 -5.26 -10.33 16.34
N GLU A 509 -4.60 -9.21 16.06
CA GLU A 509 -3.59 -8.58 16.93
C GLU A 509 -4.23 -8.15 18.27
N SER A 510 -5.39 -7.47 18.20
CA SER A 510 -6.23 -7.13 19.36
C SER A 510 -6.66 -8.36 20.17
N SER A 511 -7.04 -9.44 19.49
CA SER A 511 -7.40 -10.73 20.12
C SER A 511 -6.19 -11.40 20.81
N ILE A 512 -5.01 -11.33 20.20
CA ILE A 512 -3.75 -11.85 20.77
C ILE A 512 -3.33 -11.04 22.00
N ASP A 513 -3.47 -9.71 21.99
CA ASP A 513 -3.20 -8.87 23.16
C ASP A 513 -4.17 -9.15 24.31
N ALA A 514 -5.46 -9.30 24.02
CA ALA A 514 -6.46 -9.71 25.01
C ALA A 514 -6.15 -11.09 25.61
N ALA A 515 -5.74 -12.06 24.78
CA ALA A 515 -5.35 -13.40 25.23
C ALA A 515 -4.05 -13.39 26.04
N ASN A 516 -3.05 -12.58 25.65
CA ASN A 516 -1.81 -12.41 26.41
C ASN A 516 -2.06 -11.78 27.78
N LYS A 517 -2.91 -10.76 27.85
CA LYS A 517 -3.30 -10.14 29.12
C LYS A 517 -4.00 -11.14 30.04
N ALA A 518 -4.97 -11.90 29.53
CA ALA A 518 -5.65 -12.95 30.29
C ALA A 518 -4.68 -14.05 30.78
N LYS A 519 -3.69 -14.43 29.97
CA LYS A 519 -2.61 -15.36 30.35
C LYS A 519 -1.72 -14.78 31.46
N ASP A 520 -1.35 -13.51 31.39
CA ASP A 520 -0.51 -12.87 32.40
C ASP A 520 -1.25 -12.62 33.73
N ASP A 521 -2.54 -12.28 33.68
CA ASP A 521 -3.41 -12.22 34.86
C ASP A 521 -3.57 -13.62 35.51
N ALA A 522 -3.75 -14.68 34.71
CA ALA A 522 -3.76 -16.06 35.20
C ALA A 522 -2.40 -16.48 35.81
N LEU A 523 -1.27 -16.02 35.26
CA LEU A 523 0.06 -16.25 35.81
C LEU A 523 0.29 -15.47 37.12
N LYS A 524 -0.25 -14.25 37.25
CA LYS A 524 -0.28 -13.52 38.54
C LYS A 524 -1.09 -14.30 39.59
N GLN A 525 -2.28 -14.79 39.22
CA GLN A 525 -3.14 -15.55 40.11
C GLN A 525 -2.51 -16.88 40.54
N LEU A 526 -1.86 -17.61 39.62
CA LEU A 526 -1.08 -18.81 39.91
C LEU A 526 0.06 -18.52 40.90
N LYS A 527 0.81 -17.44 40.71
CA LYS A 527 1.86 -17.01 41.66
C LYS A 527 1.29 -16.65 43.05
N LYS A 528 0.13 -15.98 43.12
CA LYS A 528 -0.55 -15.66 44.39
C LYS A 528 -0.97 -16.93 45.14
N LEU A 529 -1.52 -17.92 44.43
CA LEU A 529 -1.87 -19.23 45.00
C LEU A 529 -0.62 -20.02 45.44
N GLN A 530 0.44 -20.01 44.65
CA GLN A 530 1.71 -20.69 44.99
C GLN A 530 2.42 -20.03 46.19
N ALA A 531 2.28 -18.71 46.38
CA ALA A 531 2.74 -18.01 47.57
C ALA A 531 1.92 -18.41 48.80
N ALA A 532 0.60 -18.37 48.73
CA ALA A 532 -0.29 -18.78 49.83
C ALA A 532 -0.04 -20.25 50.24
N GLY A 533 0.21 -21.16 49.28
CA GLY A 533 0.59 -22.54 49.59
C GLY A 533 1.90 -22.67 50.39
N LYS A 534 2.83 -21.73 50.25
CA LYS A 534 4.07 -21.67 51.05
C LYS A 534 3.87 -20.99 52.41
N GLU A 535 2.94 -20.05 52.53
CA GLU A 535 2.49 -19.50 53.82
C GLU A 535 1.88 -20.63 54.66
N TYR A 536 0.91 -21.37 54.13
CA TYR A 536 0.29 -22.50 54.81
C TYR A 536 1.26 -23.65 55.14
N GLN A 537 2.30 -23.88 54.32
CA GLN A 537 3.35 -24.86 54.66
C GLN A 537 4.16 -24.44 55.88
N ARG A 538 4.51 -23.14 56.00
CA ARG A 538 5.21 -22.61 57.19
C ARG A 538 4.33 -22.63 58.42
N GLU A 539 3.07 -22.21 58.32
CA GLU A 539 2.11 -22.31 59.42
C GLU A 539 1.98 -23.76 59.94
N LEU A 540 2.03 -24.75 59.05
CA LEU A 540 2.05 -26.17 59.41
C LEU A 540 3.37 -26.63 60.07
N GLU A 541 4.51 -26.00 59.75
CA GLU A 541 5.80 -26.26 60.39
C GLU A 541 5.88 -25.60 61.78
N ASP A 542 5.42 -24.36 61.91
CA ASP A 542 5.35 -23.60 63.17
C ASP A 542 4.35 -24.22 64.16
N LEU A 543 3.22 -24.77 63.68
CA LEU A 543 2.29 -25.55 64.51
C LEU A 543 2.88 -26.89 64.95
N ARG A 544 3.77 -27.50 64.17
CA ARG A 544 4.46 -28.75 64.54
C ARG A 544 5.54 -28.51 65.61
N THR A 545 6.33 -27.45 65.48
CA THR A 545 7.33 -27.08 66.51
C THR A 545 6.65 -26.67 67.79
N SER A 546 5.61 -25.83 67.73
CA SER A 546 4.78 -25.45 68.89
C SER A 546 4.19 -26.67 69.62
N ARG A 547 3.64 -27.65 68.88
CA ARG A 547 3.19 -28.93 69.45
C ARG A 547 4.32 -29.68 70.17
N ASP A 548 5.52 -29.70 69.59
CA ASP A 548 6.64 -30.45 70.15
C ASP A 548 7.23 -29.77 71.41
N ASP A 549 7.24 -28.43 71.46
CA ASP A 549 7.57 -27.65 72.66
C ASP A 549 6.52 -27.84 73.78
N LEU A 550 5.23 -27.91 73.42
CA LEU A 550 4.16 -28.30 74.35
C LEU A 550 4.35 -29.74 74.88
N LEU A 551 4.85 -30.66 74.04
CA LEU A 551 5.18 -32.03 74.43
C LEU A 551 6.42 -32.13 75.34
N VAL A 552 7.38 -31.21 75.21
CA VAL A 552 8.52 -31.09 76.12
C VAL A 552 8.08 -30.52 77.47
N THR A 553 7.37 -29.39 77.48
CA THR A 553 6.89 -28.75 78.71
C THR A 553 5.89 -29.63 79.49
N ALA A 554 5.06 -30.42 78.80
CA ALA A 554 4.21 -31.44 79.43
C ALA A 554 5.04 -32.48 80.20
N LYS A 555 6.13 -33.01 79.61
CA LYS A 555 7.03 -33.97 80.26
C LYS A 555 7.81 -33.35 81.43
N GLU A 556 8.19 -32.08 81.33
CA GLU A 556 8.78 -31.37 82.46
C GLU A 556 7.79 -31.21 83.63
N ASN A 557 6.51 -30.93 83.33
CA ASN A 557 5.48 -30.81 84.35
C ASN A 557 5.09 -32.17 84.95
N GLU A 558 5.06 -33.24 84.16
CA GLU A 558 4.95 -34.63 84.64
C GLU A 558 6.10 -34.98 85.60
N LYS A 559 7.34 -34.56 85.28
CA LYS A 559 8.50 -34.75 86.16
C LYS A 559 8.39 -33.93 87.45
N LYS A 560 7.91 -32.67 87.39
CA LYS A 560 7.64 -31.84 88.58
C LYS A 560 6.57 -32.49 89.48
N ALA A 561 5.50 -33.01 88.89
CA ALA A 561 4.45 -33.71 89.63
C ALA A 561 5.00 -34.94 90.37
N LYS A 562 5.82 -35.77 89.70
CA LYS A 562 6.48 -36.93 90.31
C LYS A 562 7.48 -36.57 91.42
N ASN A 563 8.16 -35.43 91.30
CA ASN A 563 8.97 -34.90 92.41
C ASN A 563 8.08 -34.52 93.61
N PHE A 564 7.02 -33.74 93.41
CA PHE A 564 6.10 -33.36 94.50
C PHE A 564 5.38 -34.56 95.14
N GLU A 565 5.12 -35.62 94.37
CA GLU A 565 4.57 -36.89 94.88
C GLU A 565 5.57 -37.59 95.81
N ALA A 566 6.86 -37.60 95.45
CA ALA A 566 7.94 -38.10 96.31
C ALA A 566 8.19 -37.23 97.55
N ASP A 567 8.14 -35.90 97.41
CA ASP A 567 8.26 -34.96 98.54
C ASP A 567 7.09 -35.14 99.54
N ASN A 568 5.88 -35.38 99.04
CA ASN A 568 4.69 -35.66 99.86
C ASN A 568 4.79 -37.02 100.59
N LEU A 569 5.34 -38.05 99.93
CA LEU A 569 5.66 -39.33 100.59
C LEU A 569 6.69 -39.16 101.71
N GLN A 570 7.76 -38.38 101.50
CA GLN A 570 8.74 -38.08 102.55
C GLN A 570 8.09 -37.35 103.74
N LEU A 571 7.25 -36.35 103.47
CA LEU A 571 6.53 -35.62 104.52
C LEU A 571 5.55 -36.52 105.32
N GLN A 572 5.00 -37.57 104.70
CA GLN A 572 4.18 -38.56 105.39
C GLN A 572 5.02 -39.51 106.27
N GLU A 573 6.22 -39.90 105.84
CA GLU A 573 7.16 -40.65 106.69
C GLU A 573 7.65 -39.81 107.87
N ASP A 574 7.99 -38.53 107.64
CA ASP A 574 8.42 -37.59 108.68
C ASP A 574 7.29 -37.34 109.71
N LEU A 575 6.05 -37.19 109.26
CA LEU A 575 4.86 -37.07 110.13
C LEU A 575 4.66 -38.34 110.96
N ALA A 576 4.75 -39.53 110.35
CA ALA A 576 4.63 -40.81 111.06
C ALA A 576 5.78 -41.04 112.06
N SER A 577 6.96 -40.47 111.81
CA SER A 577 8.08 -40.43 112.75
C SER A 577 7.78 -39.51 113.94
N ALA A 578 7.28 -38.30 113.69
CA ALA A 578 6.88 -37.35 114.73
C ALA A 578 5.75 -37.89 115.62
N GLU A 579 4.75 -38.58 115.06
CA GLU A 579 3.70 -39.24 115.85
C GLU A 579 4.26 -40.31 116.81
N ARG A 580 5.28 -41.07 116.39
CA ARG A 580 5.92 -42.09 117.26
C ARG A 580 6.69 -41.42 118.40
N GLN A 581 7.42 -40.35 118.12
CA GLN A 581 8.13 -39.57 119.14
C GLN A 581 7.14 -38.97 120.16
N LYS A 582 6.03 -38.39 119.68
CA LYS A 582 4.96 -37.89 120.55
C LYS A 582 4.43 -38.97 121.51
N ARG A 583 4.12 -40.17 121.00
CA ARG A 583 3.60 -41.27 121.85
C ARG A 583 4.63 -41.76 122.90
N SER A 584 5.93 -41.65 122.63
CA SER A 584 6.98 -41.92 123.64
C SER A 584 6.90 -40.90 124.78
N ALA A 585 6.90 -39.60 124.45
CA ALA A 585 6.82 -38.53 125.43
C ALA A 585 5.49 -38.53 126.22
N GLU A 586 4.39 -38.97 125.61
CA GLU A 586 3.11 -39.18 126.32
C GLU A 586 3.18 -40.33 127.34
N SER A 587 3.97 -41.39 127.09
CA SER A 587 4.23 -42.45 128.08
C SER A 587 5.12 -41.97 129.21
N GLU A 588 6.23 -41.29 128.90
CA GLU A 588 7.18 -40.75 129.88
C GLU A 588 6.52 -39.75 130.85
N ARG A 589 5.52 -39.00 130.39
CA ARG A 589 4.67 -38.14 131.24
C ARG A 589 3.90 -38.95 132.28
N ASP A 590 3.28 -40.06 131.87
CA ASP A 590 2.36 -40.82 132.73
C ASP A 590 3.14 -41.62 133.78
N ASP A 591 4.32 -42.15 133.45
CA ASP A 591 5.25 -42.75 134.42
C ASP A 591 5.65 -41.74 135.53
N LEU A 592 5.98 -40.49 135.16
CA LEU A 592 6.29 -39.41 136.11
C LEU A 592 5.08 -38.99 136.96
N GLN A 593 3.86 -39.16 136.45
CA GLN A 593 2.64 -38.78 137.15
C GLN A 593 2.30 -39.74 138.30
N ASP A 594 2.66 -41.04 138.17
CA ASP A 594 2.55 -42.03 139.24
C ASP A 594 3.64 -41.88 140.33
N GLU A 595 4.84 -41.36 140.00
CA GLU A 595 5.82 -40.99 141.03
C GLU A 595 5.31 -39.86 141.95
N ILE A 596 4.68 -38.83 141.35
CA ILE A 596 4.13 -37.67 142.09
C ILE A 596 3.01 -38.09 143.06
N ALA A 597 2.18 -39.07 142.69
CA ALA A 597 1.09 -39.58 143.53
C ALA A 597 1.57 -40.13 144.88
N ASN A 598 2.79 -40.67 144.96
CA ASN A 598 3.33 -41.32 146.15
C ASN A 598 3.93 -40.34 147.18
N SER A 599 4.30 -39.11 146.78
CA SER A 599 5.02 -38.16 147.64
C SER A 599 4.13 -37.24 148.49
N LEU A 600 2.81 -37.25 148.28
CA LEU A 600 1.90 -36.18 148.74
C LEU A 600 1.51 -36.21 150.24
N LYS A 601 2.14 -37.06 151.07
CA LYS A 601 1.70 -37.30 152.46
C LYS A 601 2.40 -36.46 153.54
N GLU A 602 3.56 -35.87 153.25
CA GLU A 602 4.39 -35.19 154.28
C GLU A 602 4.31 -33.65 154.25
N LYS A 603 3.78 -33.03 153.19
CA LYS A 603 3.89 -31.57 152.94
C LYS A 603 2.89 -30.69 153.72
N ASN A 604 2.18 -31.23 154.72
CA ASN A 604 1.10 -30.52 155.44
C ASN A 604 1.49 -29.87 156.78
N GLN A 605 2.80 -29.73 157.09
CA GLN A 605 3.28 -29.15 158.36
C GLN A 605 4.14 -27.88 158.23
N GLN A 606 4.26 -27.29 157.04
CA GLN A 606 5.13 -26.11 156.79
C GLN A 606 4.41 -24.88 156.21
N MET A 607 3.07 -24.81 156.32
CA MET A 607 2.29 -23.74 155.66
C MET A 607 2.09 -22.48 156.52
N ASP A 608 2.15 -22.59 157.85
CA ASP A 608 1.62 -21.55 158.76
C ASP A 608 2.62 -20.45 159.18
N GLU A 609 3.94 -20.69 159.15
CA GLU A 609 4.91 -19.64 159.52
C GLU A 609 5.28 -18.70 158.37
N LYS A 610 5.09 -19.13 157.11
CA LYS A 610 5.49 -18.36 155.93
C LYS A 610 4.68 -17.05 155.76
N ARG A 611 3.38 -17.10 156.03
CA ARG A 611 2.39 -16.02 155.80
C ARG A 611 2.59 -14.71 156.58
N ARG A 612 3.60 -14.61 157.45
CA ARG A 612 3.78 -13.47 158.37
C ARG A 612 4.91 -12.51 158.01
N LEU A 613 5.74 -12.83 157.01
CA LEU A 613 6.92 -12.03 156.64
C LEU A 613 6.89 -11.51 155.20
N GLU A 614 5.98 -11.97 154.35
CA GLU A 614 5.91 -11.55 152.93
C GLU A 614 5.27 -10.15 152.74
N ASN A 615 4.35 -9.76 153.63
CA ASN A 615 3.55 -8.52 153.52
C ASN A 615 4.31 -7.21 153.82
N GLN A 616 5.65 -7.20 153.91
CA GLN A 616 6.45 -5.98 154.13
C GLN A 616 7.64 -5.83 153.16
N LEU A 617 7.68 -6.64 152.10
CA LEU A 617 8.68 -6.54 151.02
C LEU A 617 8.08 -6.17 149.65
N SER A 618 6.82 -6.55 149.38
CA SER A 618 6.15 -6.25 148.09
C SER A 618 6.07 -4.74 147.80
N GLU A 619 5.77 -3.92 148.81
CA GLU A 619 5.49 -2.47 148.66
C GLU A 619 6.73 -1.61 148.32
N LEU A 620 7.89 -2.20 148.02
CA LEU A 620 9.12 -1.48 147.67
C LEU A 620 9.87 -2.01 146.43
N ASP A 621 9.57 -3.22 145.94
CA ASP A 621 10.09 -3.68 144.64
C ASP A 621 9.16 -3.24 143.48
N ASP A 622 7.85 -3.15 143.71
CA ASP A 622 6.86 -2.72 142.68
C ASP A 622 7.16 -1.30 142.14
N GLU A 623 7.54 -0.34 143.00
CA GLU A 623 7.94 1.02 142.58
C GLU A 623 9.27 1.07 141.79
N LYS A 624 10.08 0.00 141.83
CA LYS A 624 11.34 -0.09 141.10
C LYS A 624 11.14 -0.63 139.67
N GLU A 625 10.36 -1.70 139.52
CA GLU A 625 10.13 -2.32 138.20
C GLU A 625 9.34 -1.40 137.26
N GLU A 626 8.40 -0.58 137.78
CA GLU A 626 7.66 0.39 136.95
C GLU A 626 8.58 1.47 136.34
N VAL A 627 9.67 1.85 137.02
CA VAL A 627 10.63 2.85 136.51
C VAL A 627 11.56 2.26 135.46
N GLU A 628 12.03 1.03 135.65
CA GLU A 628 12.91 0.35 134.68
C GLU A 628 12.15 0.00 133.38
N ALA A 629 10.90 -0.50 133.48
CA ALA A 629 10.06 -0.81 132.32
C ALA A 629 9.66 0.44 131.50
N ASN A 630 9.44 1.58 132.14
CA ASN A 630 9.17 2.84 131.44
C ASN A 630 10.41 3.41 130.71
N LEU A 631 11.62 3.08 131.15
CA LEU A 631 12.85 3.50 130.49
C LEU A 631 13.09 2.71 129.19
N GLU A 632 13.06 1.36 129.25
CA GLU A 632 13.20 0.52 128.06
C GLU A 632 12.14 0.85 127.01
N MET A 633 10.88 1.02 127.43
CA MET A 633 9.78 1.38 126.53
C MET A 633 9.96 2.78 125.87
N MET A 634 10.78 3.67 126.44
CA MET A 634 11.15 4.93 125.79
C MET A 634 12.38 4.80 124.88
N GLU A 635 13.38 4.01 125.27
CA GLU A 635 14.55 3.73 124.42
C GLU A 635 14.17 2.96 123.15
N ASP A 636 13.28 1.97 123.25
CA ASP A 636 12.76 1.21 122.12
C ASP A 636 11.91 2.08 121.17
N LYS A 637 11.12 3.03 121.71
CA LYS A 637 10.42 4.05 120.90
C LYS A 637 11.39 5.02 120.23
N LEU A 638 12.44 5.45 120.93
CA LEU A 638 13.48 6.32 120.38
C LEU A 638 14.25 5.60 119.26
N HIS A 639 14.60 4.33 119.44
CA HIS A 639 15.33 3.54 118.45
C HIS A 639 14.47 3.23 117.21
N LYS A 640 13.16 3.01 117.37
CA LYS A 640 12.20 2.88 116.25
C LYS A 640 11.99 4.20 115.52
N ALA A 641 11.94 5.33 116.22
CA ALA A 641 11.92 6.66 115.59
C ALA A 641 13.23 6.98 114.85
N GLN A 642 14.38 6.57 115.41
CA GLN A 642 15.70 6.72 114.79
C GLN A 642 15.80 5.90 113.49
N THR A 643 15.42 4.62 113.52
CA THR A 643 15.41 3.77 112.32
C THR A 643 14.39 4.22 111.27
N GLN A 644 13.21 4.72 111.66
CA GLN A 644 12.30 5.39 110.71
C GLN A 644 12.91 6.66 110.11
N ALA A 645 13.64 7.48 110.89
CA ALA A 645 14.31 8.67 110.36
C ALA A 645 15.43 8.32 109.36
N ASP A 646 16.29 7.34 109.68
CA ASP A 646 17.34 6.86 108.78
C ASP A 646 16.77 6.20 107.52
N GLN A 647 15.67 5.45 107.65
CA GLN A 647 14.96 4.83 106.53
C GLN A 647 14.32 5.90 105.62
N LEU A 648 13.58 6.86 106.18
CA LEU A 648 13.02 8.00 105.43
C LEU A 648 14.10 8.87 104.78
N GLN A 649 15.28 9.01 105.40
CA GLN A 649 16.42 9.71 104.81
C GLN A 649 17.02 8.93 103.62
N SER A 650 17.09 7.60 103.72
CA SER A 650 17.48 6.71 102.61
C SER A 650 16.48 6.75 101.46
N GLU A 651 15.18 6.69 101.76
CA GLU A 651 14.09 6.80 100.79
C GLU A 651 14.10 8.16 100.08
N LEU A 652 14.24 9.27 100.83
CA LEU A 652 14.39 10.62 100.27
C LEU A 652 15.65 10.76 99.38
N GLN A 653 16.74 10.06 99.71
CA GLN A 653 17.97 10.07 98.90
C GLN A 653 17.82 9.22 97.62
N MET A 654 17.11 8.09 97.69
CA MET A 654 16.73 7.31 96.51
C MET A 654 15.76 8.10 95.62
N GLU A 655 14.73 8.73 96.19
CA GLU A 655 13.76 9.56 95.47
C GLU A 655 14.43 10.74 94.77
N ARG A 656 15.34 11.46 95.44
CA ARG A 656 16.16 12.52 94.80
C ARG A 656 16.96 11.99 93.62
N SER A 657 17.53 10.79 93.72
CA SER A 657 18.28 10.16 92.61
C SER A 657 17.37 9.73 91.45
N ALA A 658 16.14 9.27 91.75
CA ALA A 658 15.14 8.93 90.76
C ALA A 658 14.58 10.17 90.05
N HIS A 659 14.31 11.24 90.81
CA HIS A 659 13.89 12.54 90.29
C HIS A 659 14.95 13.14 89.36
N GLN A 660 16.23 13.13 89.75
CA GLN A 660 17.34 13.62 88.91
C GLN A 660 17.49 12.81 87.62
N LYS A 661 17.31 11.48 87.66
CA LYS A 661 17.27 10.63 86.46
C LYS A 661 16.08 10.98 85.57
N SER A 662 14.89 11.10 86.15
CA SER A 662 13.65 11.46 85.45
C SER A 662 13.76 12.82 84.76
N ASP A 663 14.34 13.83 85.42
CA ASP A 663 14.58 15.14 84.83
C ASP A 663 15.61 15.12 83.68
N SER A 664 16.66 14.29 83.80
CA SER A 664 17.62 14.10 82.70
C SER A 664 16.96 13.46 81.47
N GLN A 665 16.09 12.47 81.68
CA GLN A 665 15.31 11.83 80.61
C GLN A 665 14.28 12.79 80.02
N ARG A 666 13.59 13.59 80.85
CA ARG A 666 12.66 14.65 80.39
C ARG A 666 13.38 15.66 79.50
N SER A 667 14.55 16.17 79.90
CA SER A 667 15.34 17.11 79.08
C SER A 667 15.81 16.49 77.76
N GLN A 668 16.11 15.19 77.73
CA GLN A 668 16.44 14.46 76.49
C GLN A 668 15.21 14.33 75.57
N MET A 669 14.05 13.93 76.11
CA MET A 669 12.80 13.80 75.36
C MET A 669 12.28 15.15 74.84
N GLU A 670 12.50 16.24 75.56
CA GLU A 670 12.20 17.60 75.11
C GLU A 670 13.06 18.05 73.92
N ARG A 671 14.35 17.67 73.88
CA ARG A 671 15.24 17.95 72.75
C ARG A 671 14.81 17.15 71.52
N GLN A 672 14.57 15.85 71.69
CA GLN A 672 14.06 15.00 70.62
C GLN A 672 12.70 15.50 70.08
N ASN A 673 11.80 15.97 70.94
CA ASN A 673 10.55 16.60 70.51
C ASN A 673 10.76 17.90 69.71
N LYS A 674 11.77 18.72 70.04
CA LYS A 674 12.10 19.91 69.24
C LYS A 674 12.68 19.55 67.88
N GLU A 675 13.60 18.58 67.82
CA GLU A 675 14.18 18.08 66.56
C GLU A 675 13.11 17.45 65.65
N LEU A 676 12.20 16.66 66.22
CA LEU A 676 11.08 16.07 65.48
C LEU A 676 10.09 17.13 64.97
N LYS A 677 9.79 18.18 65.75
CA LYS A 677 8.94 19.29 65.30
C LYS A 677 9.58 20.12 64.17
N ILE A 678 10.90 20.33 64.21
CA ILE A 678 11.62 21.00 63.13
C ILE A 678 11.57 20.16 61.86
N LYS A 679 11.91 18.86 61.93
CA LYS A 679 11.81 17.94 60.79
C LYS A 679 10.39 17.83 60.23
N LEU A 680 9.37 17.85 61.09
CA LEU A 680 7.97 17.86 60.66
C LEU A 680 7.65 19.13 59.86
N SER A 681 8.07 20.31 60.34
CA SER A 681 7.89 21.58 59.63
C SER A 681 8.61 21.60 58.26
N GLU A 682 9.84 21.09 58.20
CA GLU A 682 10.62 20.99 56.95
C GLU A 682 9.98 20.02 55.94
N LEU A 683 9.41 18.91 56.42
CA LEU A 683 8.64 17.97 55.61
C LEU A 683 7.30 18.56 55.15
N GLU A 684 6.56 19.26 56.01
CA GLU A 684 5.31 19.93 55.65
C GLU A 684 5.53 21.02 54.59
N GLU A 685 6.61 21.80 54.69
CA GLU A 685 6.94 22.84 53.69
C GLU A 685 7.41 22.25 52.36
N THR A 686 8.21 21.18 52.37
CA THR A 686 8.61 20.47 51.15
C THR A 686 7.48 19.66 50.50
N VAL A 687 6.50 19.18 51.28
CA VAL A 687 5.25 18.60 50.75
C VAL A 687 4.34 19.68 50.17
N ARG A 688 4.12 20.81 50.88
CA ARG A 688 3.31 21.94 50.37
C ARG A 688 3.84 22.51 49.06
N THR A 689 5.15 22.73 48.94
CA THR A 689 5.76 23.25 47.71
C THR A 689 5.63 22.26 46.54
N LYS A 690 5.81 20.96 46.78
CA LYS A 690 5.53 19.92 45.77
C LYS A 690 4.06 19.88 45.36
N GLN A 691 3.14 19.91 46.32
CA GLN A 691 1.69 19.95 46.04
C GLN A 691 1.28 21.19 45.26
N LYS A 692 1.80 22.37 45.61
CA LYS A 692 1.47 23.62 44.91
C LYS A 692 1.96 23.62 43.45
N ASN A 693 3.14 23.04 43.20
CA ASN A 693 3.67 22.87 41.85
C ASN A 693 2.89 21.81 41.05
N ALA A 694 2.46 20.71 41.70
CA ALA A 694 1.61 19.70 41.08
C ALA A 694 0.21 20.24 40.72
N ILE A 695 -0.39 21.06 41.59
CA ILE A 695 -1.66 21.75 41.33
C ILE A 695 -1.51 22.69 40.12
N ALA A 696 -0.49 23.55 40.08
CA ALA A 696 -0.27 24.44 38.93
C ALA A 696 -0.02 23.68 37.62
N ALA A 697 0.66 22.53 37.67
CA ALA A 697 0.83 21.65 36.51
C ALA A 697 -0.50 20.99 36.07
N LEU A 698 -1.37 20.60 37.00
CA LEU A 698 -2.69 20.06 36.72
C LEU A 698 -3.66 21.13 36.19
N GLU A 699 -3.65 22.34 36.76
CA GLU A 699 -4.41 23.50 36.25
C GLU A 699 -4.02 23.84 34.81
N SER A 700 -2.71 23.81 34.50
CA SER A 700 -2.22 23.96 33.13
C SER A 700 -2.63 22.78 32.24
N LYS A 701 -2.60 21.53 32.74
CA LYS A 701 -3.06 20.34 31.99
C LYS A 701 -4.56 20.42 31.69
N ILE A 702 -5.37 20.94 32.62
CA ILE A 702 -6.81 21.21 32.44
C ILE A 702 -7.04 22.26 31.35
N ALA A 703 -6.41 23.44 31.45
CA ALA A 703 -6.58 24.50 30.44
C ALA A 703 -6.18 24.04 29.02
N ASN A 704 -5.09 23.29 28.88
CA ASN A 704 -4.69 22.70 27.60
C ASN A 704 -5.72 21.66 27.09
N LEU A 705 -6.36 20.89 27.97
CA LEU A 705 -7.41 19.94 27.60
C LEU A 705 -8.72 20.65 27.24
N GLU A 706 -9.05 21.76 27.88
CA GLU A 706 -10.21 22.60 27.53
C GLU A 706 -10.04 23.22 26.13
N ASP A 707 -8.87 23.80 25.83
CA ASP A 707 -8.50 24.27 24.49
C ASP A 707 -8.56 23.13 23.44
N GLN A 708 -8.07 21.94 23.80
CA GLN A 708 -8.08 20.77 22.91
C GLN A 708 -9.49 20.24 22.65
N VAL A 709 -10.38 20.24 23.65
CA VAL A 709 -11.80 19.91 23.49
C VAL A 709 -12.53 20.97 22.65
N GLU A 710 -12.18 22.25 22.76
CA GLU A 710 -12.75 23.29 21.90
C GLU A 710 -12.25 23.15 20.45
N ALA A 711 -10.99 22.76 20.25
CA ALA A 711 -10.44 22.43 18.93
C ALA A 711 -11.14 21.22 18.30
N GLU A 712 -11.28 20.11 19.03
CA GLU A 712 -12.05 18.93 18.58
C GLU A 712 -13.52 19.27 18.30
N SER A 713 -14.15 20.13 19.11
CA SER A 713 -15.52 20.60 18.87
C SER A 713 -15.64 21.37 17.55
N ARG A 714 -14.69 22.26 17.26
CA ARG A 714 -14.60 23.01 15.98
C ARG A 714 -14.32 22.07 14.80
N GLU A 715 -13.43 21.09 14.95
CA GLU A 715 -13.12 20.11 13.90
C GLU A 715 -14.31 19.18 13.64
N ARG A 716 -14.96 18.66 14.69
CA ARG A 716 -16.20 17.86 14.61
C ARG A 716 -17.35 18.65 13.97
N ALA A 717 -17.44 19.96 14.20
CA ALA A 717 -18.37 20.84 13.48
C ALA A 717 -17.99 21.03 12.00
N GLY A 718 -16.70 20.98 11.66
CA GLY A 718 -16.19 20.92 10.28
C GLY A 718 -16.53 19.59 9.59
N ALA A 719 -16.22 18.47 10.23
CA ALA A 719 -16.53 17.11 9.76
C ALA A 719 -18.03 16.93 9.52
N ASN A 720 -18.90 17.35 10.45
CA ASN A 720 -20.36 17.33 10.25
C ASN A 720 -20.83 18.17 9.05
N LYS A 721 -20.16 19.30 8.73
CA LYS A 721 -20.45 20.09 7.52
C LYS A 721 -19.96 19.39 6.25
N LEU A 722 -18.86 18.63 6.32
CA LEU A 722 -18.35 17.82 5.21
C LEU A 722 -19.26 16.61 4.95
N VAL A 723 -19.65 15.86 5.99
CA VAL A 723 -20.61 14.75 5.93
C VAL A 723 -21.91 15.20 5.28
N ARG A 724 -22.51 16.32 5.70
CA ARG A 724 -23.73 16.89 5.08
C ARG A 724 -23.56 17.32 3.61
N ARG A 725 -22.33 17.58 3.15
CA ARG A 725 -22.03 17.83 1.72
C ARG A 725 -21.89 16.52 0.95
N THR A 726 -21.22 15.52 1.51
CA THR A 726 -21.11 14.19 0.88
C THR A 726 -22.45 13.46 0.85
N GLU A 727 -23.29 13.57 1.88
CA GLU A 727 -24.67 13.05 1.90
C GLU A 727 -25.53 13.64 0.77
N LYS A 728 -25.43 14.95 0.53
CA LYS A 728 -26.11 15.60 -0.60
C LYS A 728 -25.60 15.06 -1.94
N LYS A 729 -24.28 14.98 -2.11
CA LYS A 729 -23.68 14.48 -3.34
C LYS A 729 -23.94 12.98 -3.58
N ILE A 730 -24.09 12.19 -2.52
CA ILE A 730 -24.55 10.79 -2.59
C ILE A 730 -26.02 10.74 -3.03
N LYS A 731 -26.90 11.61 -2.52
CA LYS A 731 -28.30 11.68 -2.97
C LYS A 731 -28.43 12.14 -4.42
N GLU A 732 -27.61 13.10 -4.86
CA GLU A 732 -27.50 13.52 -6.26
C GLU A 732 -27.05 12.35 -7.16
N LEU A 733 -26.03 11.59 -6.75
CA LEU A 733 -25.57 10.39 -7.48
C LEU A 733 -26.59 9.25 -7.45
N MET A 734 -27.34 9.06 -6.35
CA MET A 734 -28.43 8.09 -6.28
C MET A 734 -29.55 8.43 -7.26
N MET A 735 -29.96 9.70 -7.34
CA MET A 735 -30.95 10.16 -8.32
C MET A 735 -30.47 9.92 -9.76
N ASN A 736 -29.21 10.22 -10.07
CA ASN A 736 -28.62 9.91 -11.38
C ASN A 736 -28.67 8.40 -11.68
N ILE A 737 -28.37 7.53 -10.70
CA ILE A 737 -28.43 6.06 -10.85
C ILE A 737 -29.88 5.57 -11.00
N GLU A 738 -30.86 6.22 -10.37
CA GLU A 738 -32.28 5.91 -10.55
C GLU A 738 -32.80 6.34 -11.93
N ASP A 739 -32.35 7.47 -12.47
CA ASP A 739 -32.68 7.90 -13.83
C ASP A 739 -31.93 7.11 -14.91
N GLU A 740 -30.66 6.74 -14.70
CA GLU A 740 -29.94 5.77 -15.54
C GLU A 740 -30.64 4.41 -15.56
N ARG A 741 -31.14 3.93 -14.41
CA ARG A 741 -31.97 2.71 -14.34
C ARG A 741 -33.28 2.86 -15.12
N ARG A 742 -34.00 3.97 -14.97
CA ARG A 742 -35.21 4.25 -15.77
C ARG A 742 -34.93 4.24 -17.27
N HIS A 743 -33.81 4.80 -17.71
CA HIS A 743 -33.39 4.74 -19.10
C HIS A 743 -33.00 3.31 -19.52
N ALA A 744 -32.28 2.55 -18.69
CA ALA A 744 -31.96 1.15 -18.96
C ALA A 744 -33.22 0.28 -19.10
N ASP A 745 -34.23 0.47 -18.23
CA ASP A 745 -35.51 -0.23 -18.31
C ASP A 745 -36.34 0.20 -19.55
N GLN A 746 -36.30 1.48 -19.93
CA GLN A 746 -36.89 1.96 -21.20
C GLN A 746 -36.22 1.34 -22.43
N TYR A 747 -34.88 1.25 -22.46
CA TYR A 747 -34.16 0.58 -23.53
C TYR A 747 -34.45 -0.92 -23.56
N LYS A 748 -34.53 -1.57 -22.39
CA LYS A 748 -34.93 -2.97 -22.28
C LYS A 748 -36.34 -3.20 -22.81
N GLU A 749 -37.31 -2.33 -22.47
CA GLU A 749 -38.67 -2.43 -22.99
C GLU A 749 -38.73 -2.22 -24.52
N GLN A 750 -37.88 -1.34 -25.08
CA GLN A 750 -37.74 -1.20 -26.54
C GLN A 750 -37.13 -2.46 -27.18
N VAL A 751 -36.11 -3.07 -26.55
CA VAL A 751 -35.50 -4.33 -27.01
C VAL A 751 -36.50 -5.48 -26.92
N ASP A 752 -37.31 -5.57 -25.86
CA ASP A 752 -38.34 -6.60 -25.70
C ASP A 752 -39.50 -6.42 -26.69
N LYS A 753 -39.91 -5.18 -26.98
CA LYS A 753 -40.84 -4.86 -28.08
C LYS A 753 -40.26 -5.25 -29.44
N GLY A 754 -38.98 -4.95 -29.69
CA GLY A 754 -38.26 -5.35 -30.90
C GLY A 754 -38.15 -6.87 -31.05
N SER A 755 -37.74 -7.57 -30.00
CA SER A 755 -37.62 -9.04 -29.92
C SER A 755 -38.97 -9.74 -30.10
N THR A 756 -40.05 -9.18 -29.57
CA THR A 756 -41.40 -9.71 -29.75
C THR A 756 -41.90 -9.49 -31.18
N ARG A 757 -41.60 -8.34 -31.78
CA ARG A 757 -41.87 -8.08 -33.21
C ARG A 757 -41.04 -8.99 -34.13
N LEU A 758 -39.78 -9.26 -33.79
CA LEU A 758 -38.90 -10.20 -34.50
C LEU A 758 -39.43 -11.63 -34.43
N ARG A 759 -39.93 -12.07 -33.26
CA ARG A 759 -40.58 -13.39 -33.09
C ARG A 759 -41.89 -13.50 -33.87
N GLY A 760 -42.66 -12.41 -33.97
CA GLY A 760 -43.84 -12.34 -34.85
C GLY A 760 -43.49 -12.45 -36.33
N LEU A 761 -42.47 -11.70 -36.78
CA LEU A 761 -41.98 -11.77 -38.16
C LEU A 761 -41.37 -13.13 -38.51
N LYS A 762 -40.70 -13.80 -37.56
CA LYS A 762 -40.25 -15.19 -37.75
C LYS A 762 -41.42 -16.14 -37.97
N ARG A 763 -42.46 -16.11 -37.11
CA ARG A 763 -43.67 -16.92 -37.34
C ARG A 763 -44.31 -16.67 -38.70
N GLN A 764 -44.41 -15.41 -39.15
CA GLN A 764 -44.93 -15.09 -40.48
C GLN A 764 -44.05 -15.60 -41.63
N LEU A 765 -42.74 -15.77 -41.42
CA LEU A 765 -41.84 -16.43 -42.37
C LEU A 765 -42.03 -17.96 -42.32
N ASP A 766 -42.08 -18.54 -41.12
CA ASP A 766 -42.30 -19.98 -40.89
C ASP A 766 -43.64 -20.43 -41.52
N ASP A 767 -44.72 -19.67 -41.30
CA ASP A 767 -46.06 -19.87 -41.89
C ASP A 767 -46.02 -19.79 -43.42
N ALA A 768 -45.27 -18.84 -43.99
CA ALA A 768 -45.12 -18.68 -45.44
C ALA A 768 -44.26 -19.79 -46.07
N GLU A 769 -43.23 -20.28 -45.37
CA GLU A 769 -42.45 -21.44 -45.80
C GLU A 769 -43.28 -22.74 -45.70
N GLU A 770 -44.18 -22.85 -44.72
CA GLU A 770 -45.21 -23.90 -44.71
C GLU A 770 -46.17 -23.79 -45.90
N GLU A 771 -46.69 -22.61 -46.25
CA GLU A 771 -47.53 -22.46 -47.45
C GLU A 771 -46.76 -22.78 -48.75
N VAL A 772 -45.51 -22.36 -48.88
CA VAL A 772 -44.64 -22.69 -50.03
C VAL A 772 -44.34 -24.19 -50.10
N THR A 773 -44.12 -24.87 -48.98
CA THR A 773 -43.90 -26.33 -48.97
C THR A 773 -45.18 -27.11 -49.24
N ARG A 774 -46.33 -26.70 -48.70
CA ARG A 774 -47.66 -27.24 -49.06
C ARG A 774 -47.96 -27.05 -50.55
N ALA A 775 -47.71 -25.87 -51.11
CA ALA A 775 -47.89 -25.58 -52.53
C ALA A 775 -46.96 -26.41 -53.42
N ASN A 776 -45.70 -26.60 -53.03
CA ASN A 776 -44.77 -27.48 -53.74
C ASN A 776 -45.14 -28.96 -53.62
N ALA A 777 -45.70 -29.41 -52.49
CA ALA A 777 -46.25 -30.76 -52.35
C ALA A 777 -47.48 -30.96 -53.26
N GLY A 778 -48.38 -29.98 -53.31
CA GLY A 778 -49.51 -29.95 -54.24
C GLY A 778 -49.06 -29.99 -55.71
N LYS A 779 -48.06 -29.18 -56.08
CA LYS A 779 -47.46 -29.20 -57.43
C LYS A 779 -46.84 -30.56 -57.75
N ARG A 780 -46.09 -31.17 -56.82
CA ARG A 780 -45.54 -32.53 -57.00
C ARG A 780 -46.62 -33.62 -57.09
N LYS A 781 -47.80 -33.41 -56.49
CA LYS A 781 -48.94 -34.31 -56.67
C LYS A 781 -49.55 -34.12 -58.06
N LEU A 782 -49.90 -32.88 -58.45
CA LEU A 782 -50.44 -32.57 -59.78
C LEU A 782 -49.49 -32.98 -60.92
N GLN A 783 -48.17 -32.93 -60.69
CA GLN A 783 -47.17 -33.45 -61.61
C GLN A 783 -47.36 -34.96 -61.82
N ARG A 784 -47.45 -35.75 -60.74
CA ARG A 784 -47.71 -37.21 -60.83
C ARG A 784 -49.09 -37.52 -61.39
N ASP A 785 -50.14 -36.82 -60.95
CA ASP A 785 -51.50 -36.99 -61.48
C ASP A 785 -51.52 -36.73 -63.00
N LEU A 786 -50.69 -35.80 -63.51
CA LEU A 786 -50.51 -35.52 -64.94
C LEU A 786 -49.60 -36.54 -65.64
N ASP A 787 -48.54 -37.02 -65.01
CA ASP A 787 -47.67 -38.07 -65.55
C ASP A 787 -48.45 -39.40 -65.68
N ASP A 788 -49.22 -39.78 -64.66
CA ASP A 788 -50.14 -40.93 -64.64
C ASP A 788 -51.23 -40.81 -65.71
N LEU A 789 -51.84 -39.62 -65.88
CA LEU A 789 -52.81 -39.36 -66.95
C LEU A 789 -52.14 -39.36 -68.34
N THR A 790 -50.87 -38.99 -68.43
CA THR A 790 -50.10 -39.06 -69.67
C THR A 790 -49.76 -40.51 -70.02
N GLU A 791 -49.38 -41.35 -69.05
CA GLU A 791 -49.18 -42.79 -69.28
C GLU A 791 -50.51 -43.53 -69.57
N GLN A 792 -51.63 -43.10 -68.97
CA GLN A 792 -52.97 -43.54 -69.38
C GLN A 792 -53.32 -43.12 -70.80
N ASN A 793 -52.98 -41.90 -71.22
CA ASN A 793 -53.19 -41.44 -72.60
C ASN A 793 -52.28 -42.22 -73.57
N ASP A 794 -51.02 -42.48 -73.20
CA ASP A 794 -50.07 -43.25 -74.00
C ASP A 794 -50.48 -44.72 -74.12
N THR A 795 -50.97 -45.35 -73.05
CA THR A 795 -51.54 -46.70 -73.09
C THR A 795 -52.84 -46.74 -73.89
N LEU A 796 -53.74 -45.76 -73.75
CA LEU A 796 -54.93 -45.63 -74.60
C LEU A 796 -54.57 -45.36 -76.07
N GLN A 797 -53.49 -44.64 -76.38
CA GLN A 797 -53.00 -44.47 -77.75
C GLN A 797 -52.37 -45.75 -78.31
N ARG A 798 -51.63 -46.51 -77.48
CA ARG A 798 -51.12 -47.84 -77.82
C ARG A 798 -52.30 -48.80 -78.07
N GLU A 799 -53.36 -48.76 -77.26
CA GLU A 799 -54.59 -49.53 -77.47
C GLU A 799 -55.36 -49.07 -78.70
N VAL A 800 -55.56 -47.77 -78.94
CA VAL A 800 -56.22 -47.23 -80.14
C VAL A 800 -55.43 -47.59 -81.40
N ASN A 801 -54.10 -47.60 -81.37
CA ASN A 801 -53.28 -48.04 -82.50
C ASN A 801 -53.32 -49.57 -82.67
N GLN A 802 -53.36 -50.36 -81.59
CA GLN A 802 -53.63 -51.80 -81.68
C GLN A 802 -55.05 -52.08 -82.21
N LEU A 803 -56.06 -51.32 -81.80
CA LEU A 803 -57.46 -51.45 -82.23
C LEU A 803 -57.64 -51.00 -83.67
N ARG A 804 -56.94 -49.95 -84.13
CA ARG A 804 -56.87 -49.58 -85.56
C ARG A 804 -56.22 -50.68 -86.39
N ASN A 805 -55.18 -51.34 -85.88
CA ASN A 805 -54.55 -52.48 -86.54
C ASN A 805 -55.45 -53.74 -86.52
N LYS A 806 -56.22 -53.97 -85.45
CA LYS A 806 -57.19 -55.09 -85.32
C LYS A 806 -58.47 -54.86 -86.14
N LEU A 807 -59.01 -53.64 -86.21
CA LEU A 807 -60.18 -53.31 -87.07
C LEU A 807 -59.90 -53.50 -88.56
N ARG A 808 -58.63 -53.55 -88.97
CA ARG A 808 -58.24 -53.81 -90.37
C ARG A 808 -58.29 -55.30 -90.77
N ARG A 809 -58.52 -56.22 -89.83
CA ARG A 809 -58.79 -57.65 -90.04
C ARG A 809 -59.76 -58.15 -88.95
N GLY A 810 -61.05 -57.90 -89.15
CA GLY A 810 -62.09 -58.13 -88.15
C GLY A 810 -62.48 -59.61 -87.92
N GLY A 811 -63.45 -59.83 -87.03
CA GLY A 811 -64.02 -61.16 -86.80
C GLY A 811 -64.58 -61.42 -85.40
N ASP A 812 -65.73 -60.80 -85.08
CA ASP A 812 -66.81 -61.36 -84.24
C ASP A 812 -66.57 -61.63 -82.71
N SER A 813 -67.69 -61.85 -82.01
CA SER A 813 -67.87 -62.46 -80.67
C SER A 813 -67.59 -61.65 -79.40
N GLY A 814 -68.54 -61.70 -78.46
CA GLY A 814 -68.24 -62.46 -77.23
C GLY A 814 -68.22 -61.81 -75.84
N TYR A 815 -69.34 -61.22 -75.39
CA TYR A 815 -69.90 -61.40 -74.02
C TYR A 815 -69.00 -61.51 -72.73
N ARG A 816 -69.21 -60.55 -71.81
CA ARG A 816 -69.43 -60.69 -70.33
C ARG A 816 -68.35 -61.24 -69.34
N SER A 817 -68.15 -60.46 -68.25
CA SER A 817 -68.51 -60.82 -66.83
C SER A 817 -67.43 -61.05 -65.71
N LYS A 818 -67.53 -60.19 -64.65
CA LYS A 818 -67.42 -60.43 -63.17
C LYS A 818 -66.07 -60.41 -62.39
N ALA A 819 -66.19 -59.78 -61.20
CA ALA A 819 -65.63 -60.14 -59.87
C ALA A 819 -64.14 -59.85 -59.55
N ARG A 820 -63.63 -59.78 -58.28
CA ARG A 820 -64.14 -59.45 -56.90
C ARG A 820 -63.04 -59.87 -55.88
N PHE A 821 -62.53 -59.04 -54.93
CA PHE A 821 -62.26 -59.42 -53.50
C PHE A 821 -61.67 -58.31 -52.58
N ARG A 822 -61.45 -58.67 -51.30
CA ARG A 822 -61.22 -57.87 -50.06
C ARG A 822 -59.75 -57.50 -49.73
N LEU A 823 -59.54 -56.64 -48.71
CA LEU A 823 -58.73 -56.95 -47.51
C LEU A 823 -59.12 -56.07 -46.27
N GLN A 824 -58.52 -56.29 -45.08
CA GLN A 824 -59.02 -55.84 -43.75
C GLN A 824 -57.89 -55.85 -42.65
N LYS A 825 -58.13 -55.18 -41.50
CA LYS A 825 -57.36 -55.11 -40.20
C LYS A 825 -56.22 -54.05 -40.13
N GLU A 826 -55.74 -53.47 -39.01
CA GLU A 826 -56.12 -53.19 -37.57
C GLU A 826 -54.93 -52.37 -36.93
N SER A 827 -54.91 -51.74 -35.74
CA SER A 827 -55.87 -51.22 -34.72
C SER A 827 -55.10 -50.40 -33.63
N ARG A 828 -55.77 -50.01 -32.52
CA ARG A 828 -55.31 -49.36 -31.24
C ARG A 828 -55.26 -47.82 -31.22
N ASP A 829 -55.91 -47.09 -30.27
CA ASP A 829 -56.07 -47.15 -28.78
C ASP A 829 -54.90 -46.40 -28.08
N ASP A 830 -54.98 -45.56 -27.02
CA ASP A 830 -55.95 -45.15 -25.95
C ASP A 830 -55.65 -43.65 -25.54
N SER A 831 -56.32 -42.85 -24.68
CA SER A 831 -57.71 -42.68 -24.14
C SER A 831 -57.80 -41.44 -23.18
N ASP A 832 -58.93 -40.69 -23.15
CA ASP A 832 -59.57 -39.98 -21.98
C ASP A 832 -58.80 -38.88 -21.16
N THR A 833 -59.38 -37.93 -20.37
CA THR A 833 -60.79 -37.56 -19.99
C THR A 833 -60.96 -36.07 -19.56
N GLU A 834 -62.24 -35.69 -19.45
CA GLU A 834 -62.98 -34.64 -18.68
C GLU A 834 -62.52 -34.40 -17.20
N GLU A 835 -62.96 -33.41 -16.38
CA GLU A 835 -63.88 -32.24 -16.51
C GLU A 835 -63.67 -31.19 -15.36
N SER A 836 -64.11 -29.94 -15.59
CA SER A 836 -64.89 -29.01 -14.72
C SER A 836 -64.53 -28.59 -13.26
N THR A 837 -65.16 -27.47 -12.88
CA THR A 837 -65.47 -26.87 -11.55
C THR A 837 -64.50 -25.94 -10.78
N GLU A 838 -65.13 -24.87 -10.30
CA GLU A 838 -64.68 -23.55 -9.82
C GLU A 838 -64.91 -23.42 -8.29
N VAL A 839 -64.59 -22.24 -7.70
CA VAL A 839 -65.11 -21.68 -6.41
C VAL A 839 -64.29 -21.84 -5.11
N ALA A 840 -63.51 -20.79 -4.82
CA ALA A 840 -63.42 -19.95 -3.60
C ALA A 840 -63.07 -20.48 -2.16
N ALA A 841 -62.07 -19.79 -1.59
CA ALA A 841 -62.01 -19.15 -0.24
C ALA A 841 -61.90 -19.97 1.07
N GLY A 842 -61.13 -19.42 2.02
CA GLY A 842 -61.01 -19.85 3.43
C GLY A 842 -59.63 -19.49 4.02
N ASP A 843 -59.61 -18.69 5.09
CA ASP A 843 -58.42 -18.37 5.91
C ASP A 843 -58.40 -19.21 7.20
N GLU A 844 -57.33 -19.05 8.00
CA GLU A 844 -57.07 -19.66 9.33
C GLU A 844 -56.70 -21.17 9.27
N GLU A 845 -55.68 -21.68 9.99
CA GLU A 845 -54.91 -21.15 11.14
C GLU A 845 -53.38 -21.23 10.92
#